data_AF-A0A1J4JBQ0-F1
#
_entry.id   AF-A0A1J4JBQ0-F1
#
_cell.length_a   1.000
_cell.length_b   1.000
_cell.length_c   1.000
_cell.angle_alpha   90.00
_cell.angle_beta   90.00
_cell.angle_gamma   90.00
#
_symmetry.space_group_name_H-M   'P 1'
#
loop_
_entity.id
_entity.type
_entity.pdbx_description
1 polymer ?
#
loop_
_entity_poly.entity_id
_entity_poly.type
_entity_poly.pdbx_seq_one_letter_code
_entity_poly.pdbx_strand_id
1 'polypeptide(L)'
;MFSQTKLPPVNMDQFNDNVLTSLDVFSQEITSFPKRKELQKRISRCRLISCQLTKIPDNLTFYSSIQTLELTDNLLVSFQRNTFQYFPRLKTLDLSVNCIVKLDAHLPNSLTTLDLSYNRFFDISSLWDKKLPNLEVLKVCSCGITNLPDNLPPWSNNLKVFNLSNNNISKIPRILKNFTKIEQIQLFGNSIKSLNKENVGDSVPDNLRNLDLSYNDIEKVEDSEDLKVYSINLNCNPLFTFPENALKVCDLRVLTLNRCGLSGKLKFELPKSIISFEASNNQINKISKLFIKSTQNLSILNLEKNEITHLKDCFPEMTRLNVLVLDKNHIESIPKSLLQLKSAEQFSVSCNKLSGDFPPFNMPKIRNLNLSFNNLTSLPDCFNGCTFLVDANFSFNKLNNLPQTIQSARKMMIMNLASNQFRKFPRALLSYPQLRTLILSNNLLNKIPNGVSSFMFLKTLDLSNNHFVNLPKSIENLRSLRTLSLSHNLLEKIDLLPIDLTLLDVSYNKLTSFNLKFHQLQSLNLDFNQISKLDFSDFPNLQFLSISMNPLEKKIPDLLNEMSIKMPQLKISEYITTNKYYNNTVATDYLIESSNKSQTDTSKKPQALPLSKARKFHFLSNHLISFPHDYSVGYSATMGDRPSMEDSVVIHTNEDKDFYIFGIFDGHSGRTSASISSKAIVEEITKIVNKKPKNKIEVLFAQTFVNLNDKLYQQNVKDGCTAAVALVYKKRCYCVSIGDSRIIRVKKCNHENKTCQSFRVTTDYKPLERSEFKRLRNLGLSVTPEGRIERKLAVSRSLGDFWILSDRQKEPNKKLSQENLKSLLKSKPSDCNQTNHKESPEDAQNCENFEEQCKFCLFVSPEVTVFDIENDDIGIIVACDGLWDVITDEQAGIILSQSHTAVDAAVKLKNLAYALGSKDNISVLTVLFQPKPEFSGFSPVNLIEALSEDEDDEDDDFIPPAALHKMSLPPMRANMLA
;
A
#
# COMPACT_ATOMS: atom_id res chain seq x y z
N MET A 1 -29.62 -6.63 -7.06
CA MET A 1 -29.75 -6.18 -8.45
C MET A 1 -28.82 -4.99 -8.66
N PHE A 2 -27.94 -5.09 -9.65
CA PHE A 2 -26.94 -4.09 -9.98
C PHE A 2 -27.59 -2.93 -10.76
N SER A 3 -27.42 -1.70 -10.29
CA SER A 3 -27.41 -0.53 -11.18
C SER A 3 -26.05 0.14 -11.04
N GLN A 4 -25.02 -0.48 -11.61
CA GLN A 4 -24.04 0.32 -12.33
C GLN A 4 -24.84 1.11 -13.36
N THR A 5 -24.51 2.38 -13.59
CA THR A 5 -24.98 3.10 -14.79
C THR A 5 -24.90 2.14 -15.96
N LYS A 6 -26.05 1.66 -16.47
CA LYS A 6 -26.08 0.67 -17.54
C LYS A 6 -25.29 1.27 -18.69
N LEU A 7 -24.07 0.78 -18.89
CA LEU A 7 -23.36 1.04 -20.13
C LEU A 7 -24.30 0.56 -21.24
N PRO A 8 -24.45 1.35 -22.32
CA PRO A 8 -25.33 0.96 -23.40
C PRO A 8 -24.93 -0.44 -23.86
N PRO A 9 -25.91 -1.33 -24.11
CA PRO A 9 -25.62 -2.67 -24.57
C PRO A 9 -24.74 -2.61 -25.82
N VAL A 10 -23.74 -3.50 -25.88
CA VAL A 10 -22.80 -3.49 -26.99
C VAL A 10 -23.33 -4.31 -28.14
N ASN A 11 -23.46 -3.63 -29.29
CA ASN A 11 -23.67 -4.26 -30.58
C ASN A 11 -22.31 -4.59 -31.20
N MET A 12 -21.93 -5.86 -31.17
CA MET A 12 -20.65 -6.32 -31.70
C MET A 12 -20.59 -6.29 -33.25
N ASP A 13 -21.69 -6.07 -33.97
CA ASP A 13 -21.71 -5.96 -35.44
C ASP A 13 -20.97 -4.70 -35.96
N GLN A 14 -20.67 -3.73 -35.08
CA GLN A 14 -19.97 -2.49 -35.43
C GLN A 14 -18.43 -2.61 -35.46
N PHE A 15 -17.86 -3.75 -35.01
CA PHE A 15 -16.43 -3.98 -35.11
C PHE A 15 -16.03 -4.26 -36.57
N ASN A 16 -15.49 -3.25 -37.23
CA ASN A 16 -14.72 -3.42 -38.46
C ASN A 16 -13.28 -3.75 -38.07
N ASP A 17 -12.76 -4.91 -38.48
CA ASP A 17 -11.37 -5.05 -38.93
C ASP A 17 -11.01 -6.49 -39.35
N ASN A 18 -10.13 -6.59 -40.35
CA ASN A 18 -9.63 -7.83 -40.95
C ASN A 18 -8.61 -8.60 -40.06
N VAL A 19 -8.39 -8.17 -38.81
CA VAL A 19 -7.29 -8.64 -37.93
C VAL A 19 -7.78 -9.20 -36.58
N LEU A 20 -9.09 -9.17 -36.28
CA LEU A 20 -9.61 -9.64 -34.98
C LEU A 20 -9.41 -11.16 -34.77
N THR A 21 -8.75 -11.53 -33.67
CA THR A 21 -8.57 -12.92 -33.21
C THR A 21 -9.20 -13.20 -31.85
N SER A 22 -9.61 -12.17 -31.11
CA SER A 22 -10.31 -12.26 -29.82
C SER A 22 -11.61 -11.46 -29.80
N LEU A 23 -12.59 -11.95 -29.05
CA LEU A 23 -13.84 -11.26 -28.76
C LEU A 23 -13.91 -10.98 -27.26
N ASP A 24 -13.73 -9.72 -26.84
CA ASP A 24 -13.65 -9.37 -25.42
C ASP A 24 -14.74 -8.36 -25.04
N VAL A 25 -15.60 -8.75 -24.08
CA VAL A 25 -16.68 -7.92 -23.52
C VAL A 25 -16.60 -7.95 -22.01
N PHE A 26 -16.70 -6.77 -21.39
CA PHE A 26 -16.58 -6.60 -19.94
C PHE A 26 -17.73 -5.75 -19.40
N SER A 27 -18.44 -6.26 -18.37
CA SER A 27 -19.43 -5.49 -17.59
C SER A 27 -20.55 -4.85 -18.44
N GLN A 28 -20.93 -5.48 -19.55
CA GLN A 28 -21.93 -4.96 -20.50
C GLN A 28 -22.92 -6.05 -20.90
N GLU A 29 -24.18 -5.65 -21.10
CA GLU A 29 -25.20 -6.51 -21.70
C GLU A 29 -24.89 -6.68 -23.20
N ILE A 30 -24.88 -7.93 -23.69
CA ILE A 30 -24.60 -8.25 -25.10
C ILE A 30 -25.92 -8.37 -25.85
N THR A 31 -26.12 -7.55 -26.88
CA THR A 31 -27.34 -7.59 -27.70
C THR A 31 -27.19 -8.41 -28.99
N SER A 32 -26.00 -8.47 -29.59
CA SER A 32 -25.74 -9.26 -30.80
C SER A 32 -24.28 -9.69 -30.92
N PHE A 33 -24.05 -10.79 -31.66
CA PHE A 33 -22.73 -11.27 -32.06
C PHE A 33 -22.54 -11.11 -33.58
N PRO A 34 -21.31 -10.85 -34.07
CA PRO A 34 -21.04 -10.69 -35.49
C PRO A 34 -21.46 -11.90 -36.33
N LYS A 35 -22.28 -11.68 -37.37
CA LYS A 35 -22.73 -12.78 -38.26
C LYS A 35 -21.76 -13.12 -39.41
N ARG A 36 -20.60 -12.45 -39.50
CA ARG A 36 -19.64 -12.64 -40.60
C ARG A 36 -18.91 -14.00 -40.49
N LYS A 37 -19.13 -14.91 -41.44
CA LYS A 37 -18.53 -16.26 -41.48
C LYS A 37 -16.99 -16.26 -41.39
N GLU A 38 -16.33 -15.26 -41.96
CA GLU A 38 -14.87 -15.15 -41.86
C GLU A 38 -14.39 -14.89 -40.43
N LEU A 39 -15.05 -13.97 -39.71
CA LEU A 39 -14.74 -13.71 -38.30
C LEU A 39 -15.00 -14.96 -37.46
N GLN A 40 -16.11 -15.66 -37.71
CA GLN A 40 -16.46 -16.90 -36.99
C GLN A 40 -15.42 -18.02 -37.12
N LYS A 41 -14.64 -18.05 -38.21
CA LYS A 41 -13.56 -19.01 -38.43
C LYS A 41 -12.20 -18.57 -37.86
N ARG A 42 -12.03 -17.28 -37.55
CA ARG A 42 -10.75 -16.68 -37.12
C ARG A 42 -10.66 -16.48 -35.61
N ILE A 43 -11.78 -16.14 -34.96
CA ILE A 43 -11.80 -15.88 -33.51
C ILE A 43 -11.39 -17.16 -32.76
N SER A 44 -10.28 -17.08 -32.05
CA SER A 44 -9.71 -18.17 -31.26
C SER A 44 -9.87 -17.95 -29.76
N ARG A 45 -10.17 -16.72 -29.32
CA ARG A 45 -10.42 -16.37 -27.92
C ARG A 45 -11.73 -15.61 -27.78
N CYS A 46 -12.52 -15.93 -26.76
CA CYS A 46 -13.73 -15.21 -26.40
C CYS A 46 -13.77 -15.00 -24.88
N ARG A 47 -13.88 -13.75 -24.43
CA ARG A 47 -13.99 -13.37 -23.02
C ARG A 47 -15.26 -12.56 -22.81
N LEU A 48 -16.20 -13.12 -22.05
CA LEU A 48 -17.45 -12.47 -21.69
C LEU A 48 -17.50 -12.37 -20.16
N ILE A 49 -16.91 -11.30 -19.61
CA ILE A 49 -16.66 -11.16 -18.18
C ILE A 49 -17.65 -10.17 -17.58
N SER A 50 -18.33 -10.54 -16.49
CA SER A 50 -19.31 -9.67 -15.82
C SER A 50 -20.49 -9.26 -16.71
N CYS A 51 -20.86 -10.09 -17.69
CA CYS A 51 -21.90 -9.81 -18.69
C CYS A 51 -23.32 -10.23 -18.23
N GLN A 52 -23.46 -10.67 -16.97
CA GLN A 52 -24.73 -11.14 -16.37
C GLN A 52 -25.38 -12.31 -17.13
N LEU A 53 -24.57 -13.14 -17.80
CA LEU A 53 -25.06 -14.26 -18.60
C LEU A 53 -25.66 -15.35 -17.72
N THR A 54 -26.88 -15.79 -18.03
CA THR A 54 -27.53 -16.95 -17.40
C THR A 54 -27.41 -18.22 -18.25
N LYS A 55 -27.08 -18.07 -19.54
CA LYS A 55 -26.75 -19.14 -20.48
C LYS A 55 -25.68 -18.68 -21.47
N ILE A 56 -25.00 -19.63 -22.11
CA ILE A 56 -24.12 -19.30 -23.24
C ILE A 56 -24.99 -18.75 -24.39
N PRO A 57 -24.66 -17.60 -24.98
CA PRO A 57 -25.43 -17.06 -26.10
C PRO A 57 -25.46 -18.00 -27.29
N ASP A 58 -26.65 -18.26 -27.85
CA ASP A 58 -26.84 -19.25 -28.92
C ASP A 58 -26.00 -18.91 -30.16
N ASN A 59 -25.82 -17.62 -30.47
CA ASN A 59 -24.98 -17.19 -31.61
C ASN A 59 -23.48 -17.47 -31.41
N LEU A 60 -23.02 -17.68 -30.18
CA LEU A 60 -21.62 -18.00 -29.92
C LEU A 60 -21.26 -19.39 -30.46
N THR A 61 -22.23 -20.29 -30.63
CA THR A 61 -21.99 -21.65 -31.15
C THR A 61 -21.52 -21.67 -32.61
N PHE A 62 -21.65 -20.57 -33.35
CA PHE A 62 -21.13 -20.45 -34.72
C PHE A 62 -19.60 -20.30 -34.75
N TYR A 63 -18.95 -20.01 -33.62
CA TYR A 63 -17.51 -19.76 -33.52
C TYR A 63 -16.71 -21.03 -33.18
N SER A 64 -16.71 -22.01 -34.09
CA SER A 64 -16.08 -23.32 -33.86
C SER A 64 -14.54 -23.29 -33.78
N SER A 65 -13.91 -22.17 -34.13
CA SER A 65 -12.46 -21.96 -34.02
C SER A 65 -11.98 -21.59 -32.62
N ILE A 66 -12.88 -21.32 -31.67
CA ILE A 66 -12.53 -20.91 -30.30
C ILE A 66 -11.69 -21.99 -29.62
N GLN A 67 -10.55 -21.55 -29.07
CA GLN A 67 -9.62 -22.32 -28.26
C GLN A 67 -9.64 -21.88 -26.79
N THR A 68 -10.00 -20.62 -26.51
CA THR A 68 -10.13 -20.07 -25.15
C THR A 68 -11.51 -19.43 -24.99
N LEU A 69 -12.29 -19.94 -24.04
CA LEU A 69 -13.58 -19.38 -23.67
C LEU A 69 -13.58 -19.01 -22.19
N GLU A 70 -13.68 -17.72 -21.89
CA GLU A 70 -13.75 -17.19 -20.53
C GLU A 70 -15.14 -16.60 -20.29
N LEU A 71 -15.84 -17.14 -19.30
CA LEU A 71 -17.20 -16.77 -18.91
C LEU A 71 -17.24 -16.36 -17.43
N THR A 72 -16.17 -15.72 -16.95
CA THR A 72 -15.99 -15.36 -15.55
C THR A 72 -17.00 -14.31 -15.08
N ASP A 73 -17.41 -14.40 -13.81
CA ASP A 73 -18.30 -13.41 -13.15
C ASP A 73 -19.65 -13.29 -13.85
N ASN A 74 -20.29 -14.41 -14.13
CA ASN A 74 -21.64 -14.46 -14.72
C ASN A 74 -22.61 -15.16 -13.75
N LEU A 75 -23.82 -15.45 -14.24
CA LEU A 75 -24.91 -16.06 -13.48
C LEU A 75 -25.22 -17.46 -14.02
N LEU A 76 -24.22 -18.17 -14.55
CA LEU A 76 -24.38 -19.52 -15.10
C LEU A 76 -24.60 -20.52 -13.95
N VAL A 77 -25.63 -21.35 -14.08
CA VAL A 77 -26.03 -22.33 -13.04
C VAL A 77 -25.81 -23.77 -13.49
N SER A 78 -26.15 -24.06 -14.74
CA SER A 78 -26.07 -25.40 -15.32
C SER A 78 -25.92 -25.32 -16.83
N PHE A 79 -25.45 -26.39 -17.43
CA PHE A 79 -25.27 -26.49 -18.88
C PHE A 79 -26.06 -27.68 -19.42
N GLN A 80 -26.62 -27.52 -20.62
CA GLN A 80 -27.19 -28.65 -21.33
C GLN A 80 -26.08 -29.63 -21.73
N ARG A 81 -26.42 -30.91 -21.86
CA ARG A 81 -25.46 -32.00 -22.13
C ARG A 81 -24.52 -31.70 -23.31
N ASN A 82 -25.04 -31.05 -24.34
CA ASN A 82 -24.34 -30.82 -25.60
C ASN A 82 -23.80 -29.39 -25.76
N THR A 83 -23.84 -28.55 -24.72
CA THR A 83 -23.50 -27.12 -24.83
C THR A 83 -22.10 -26.87 -25.42
N PHE A 84 -21.08 -27.65 -25.05
CA PHE A 84 -19.71 -27.43 -25.53
C PHE A 84 -19.35 -28.20 -26.81
N GLN A 85 -20.27 -28.97 -27.40
CA GLN A 85 -20.00 -29.71 -28.65
C GLN A 85 -19.64 -28.79 -29.82
N TYR A 86 -20.09 -27.53 -29.76
CA TYR A 86 -19.85 -26.51 -30.78
C TYR A 86 -18.44 -25.90 -30.73
N PHE A 87 -17.65 -26.22 -29.69
CA PHE A 87 -16.28 -25.73 -29.51
C PHE A 87 -15.28 -26.89 -29.51
N PRO A 88 -15.12 -27.61 -30.63
CA PRO A 88 -14.29 -28.83 -30.69
C PRO A 88 -12.78 -28.59 -30.54
N ARG A 89 -12.34 -27.32 -30.64
CA ARG A 89 -10.93 -26.90 -30.50
C ARG A 89 -10.63 -26.27 -29.14
N LEU A 90 -11.59 -26.25 -28.22
CA LEU A 90 -11.47 -25.58 -26.94
C LEU A 90 -10.37 -26.23 -26.09
N LYS A 91 -9.36 -25.44 -25.73
CA LYS A 91 -8.23 -25.82 -24.87
C LYS A 91 -8.40 -25.27 -23.46
N THR A 92 -8.89 -24.04 -23.34
CA THR A 92 -9.09 -23.36 -22.06
C THR A 92 -10.55 -22.99 -21.89
N LEU A 93 -11.15 -23.44 -20.79
CA LEU A 93 -12.49 -23.08 -20.38
C LEU A 93 -12.45 -22.50 -18.97
N ASP A 94 -12.76 -21.22 -18.83
CA ASP A 94 -12.89 -20.53 -17.56
C ASP A 94 -14.37 -20.26 -17.28
N LEU A 95 -14.88 -20.95 -16.26
CA LEU A 95 -16.23 -20.83 -15.73
C LEU A 95 -16.22 -20.28 -14.30
N SER A 96 -15.14 -19.61 -13.90
CA SER A 96 -14.97 -19.13 -12.54
C SER A 96 -15.97 -18.03 -12.17
N VAL A 97 -16.28 -17.87 -10.88
CA VAL A 97 -17.22 -16.85 -10.37
C VAL A 97 -18.58 -16.96 -11.07
N ASN A 98 -19.22 -18.12 -10.91
CA ASN A 98 -20.56 -18.40 -11.40
C ASN A 98 -21.36 -19.10 -10.29
N CYS A 99 -22.53 -19.63 -10.60
CA CYS A 99 -23.41 -20.34 -9.67
C CYS A 99 -23.51 -21.84 -10.01
N ILE A 100 -22.44 -22.42 -10.57
CA ILE A 100 -22.45 -23.80 -11.08
C ILE A 100 -22.37 -24.78 -9.92
N VAL A 101 -23.40 -25.60 -9.75
CA VAL A 101 -23.44 -26.64 -8.70
C VAL A 101 -22.89 -27.97 -9.22
N LYS A 102 -23.18 -28.32 -10.48
CA LYS A 102 -22.74 -29.55 -11.15
C LYS A 102 -22.40 -29.26 -12.60
N LEU A 103 -21.44 -30.00 -13.17
CA LEU A 103 -21.10 -29.90 -14.58
C LEU A 103 -21.51 -31.15 -15.36
N ASP A 104 -22.79 -31.27 -15.72
CA ASP A 104 -23.31 -32.43 -16.45
C ASP A 104 -22.97 -32.40 -17.96
N ALA A 105 -22.57 -31.25 -18.50
CA ALA A 105 -22.22 -31.10 -19.90
C ALA A 105 -21.02 -31.97 -20.32
N HIS A 106 -21.07 -32.44 -21.56
CA HIS A 106 -19.93 -33.06 -22.22
C HIS A 106 -18.91 -31.98 -22.58
N LEU A 107 -17.68 -32.16 -22.11
CA LEU A 107 -16.56 -31.28 -22.40
C LEU A 107 -15.71 -31.88 -23.54
N PRO A 108 -15.09 -31.03 -24.38
CA PRO A 108 -14.31 -31.50 -25.51
C PRO A 108 -12.97 -32.13 -25.08
N ASN A 109 -12.53 -33.17 -25.78
CA ASN A 109 -11.27 -33.87 -25.50
C ASN A 109 -10.03 -32.98 -25.68
N SER A 110 -10.13 -31.87 -26.43
CA SER A 110 -9.06 -30.89 -26.62
C SER A 110 -8.73 -30.06 -25.38
N LEU A 111 -9.57 -30.13 -24.34
CA LEU A 111 -9.46 -29.28 -23.16
C LEU A 111 -8.20 -29.62 -22.35
N THR A 112 -7.35 -28.62 -22.14
CA THR A 112 -6.12 -28.70 -21.33
C THR A 112 -6.24 -27.94 -20.02
N THR A 113 -7.09 -26.92 -19.95
CA THR A 113 -7.31 -26.11 -18.74
C THR A 113 -8.79 -25.94 -18.46
N LEU A 114 -9.21 -26.26 -17.25
CA LEU A 114 -10.55 -26.03 -16.74
C LEU A 114 -10.48 -25.23 -15.43
N ASP A 115 -11.10 -24.06 -15.42
CA ASP A 115 -11.27 -23.25 -14.22
C ASP A 115 -12.74 -23.20 -13.80
N LEU A 116 -13.03 -23.72 -12.62
CA LEU A 116 -14.35 -23.74 -11.99
C LEU A 116 -14.32 -23.01 -10.64
N SER A 117 -13.27 -22.25 -10.37
CA SER A 117 -13.08 -21.57 -9.09
C SER A 117 -14.22 -20.61 -8.76
N TYR A 118 -14.51 -20.40 -7.48
CA TYR A 118 -15.57 -19.51 -6.99
C TYR A 118 -16.97 -19.89 -7.48
N ASN A 119 -17.19 -21.18 -7.79
CA ASN A 119 -18.53 -21.76 -7.89
C ASN A 119 -18.86 -22.41 -6.54
N ARG A 120 -19.43 -21.61 -5.64
CA ARG A 120 -19.71 -22.04 -4.27
C ARG A 120 -20.67 -23.24 -4.31
N PHE A 121 -20.34 -24.31 -3.58
CA PHE A 121 -21.06 -25.58 -3.54
C PHE A 121 -20.92 -26.45 -4.81
N PHE A 122 -19.91 -26.19 -5.64
CA PHE A 122 -19.63 -27.07 -6.77
C PHE A 122 -19.31 -28.50 -6.30
N ASP A 123 -20.10 -29.46 -6.75
CA ASP A 123 -19.90 -30.89 -6.53
C ASP A 123 -18.83 -31.40 -7.51
N ILE A 124 -17.61 -31.51 -7.02
CA ILE A 124 -16.46 -32.00 -7.78
C ILE A 124 -16.65 -33.43 -8.31
N SER A 125 -17.52 -34.23 -7.68
CA SER A 125 -17.84 -35.60 -8.13
C SER A 125 -18.44 -35.60 -9.53
N SER A 126 -19.11 -34.52 -9.95
CA SER A 126 -19.66 -34.37 -11.30
C SER A 126 -18.60 -34.35 -12.42
N LEU A 127 -17.33 -34.11 -12.09
CA LEU A 127 -16.19 -34.18 -13.02
C LEU A 127 -15.45 -35.52 -13.00
N TRP A 128 -15.66 -36.33 -11.95
CA TRP A 128 -14.74 -37.38 -11.58
C TRP A 128 -14.68 -38.52 -12.61
N ASP A 129 -15.83 -38.86 -13.19
CA ASP A 129 -15.96 -39.90 -14.21
C ASP A 129 -15.81 -39.38 -15.66
N LYS A 130 -15.57 -38.08 -15.85
CA LYS A 130 -15.42 -37.51 -17.21
C LYS A 130 -14.12 -37.96 -17.86
N LYS A 131 -14.19 -38.25 -19.17
CA LYS A 131 -13.01 -38.55 -19.99
C LYS A 131 -12.42 -37.24 -20.54
N LEU A 132 -11.35 -36.76 -19.91
CA LEU A 132 -10.64 -35.54 -20.30
C LEU A 132 -9.17 -35.85 -20.56
N PRO A 133 -8.84 -36.47 -21.71
CA PRO A 133 -7.52 -37.08 -21.92
C PRO A 133 -6.37 -36.08 -22.00
N ASN A 134 -6.64 -34.80 -22.26
CA ASN A 134 -5.60 -33.77 -22.38
C ASN A 134 -5.59 -32.77 -21.21
N LEU A 135 -6.38 -32.99 -20.16
CA LEU A 135 -6.48 -32.03 -19.04
C LEU A 135 -5.16 -31.98 -18.27
N GLU A 136 -4.52 -30.81 -18.26
CA GLU A 136 -3.25 -30.56 -17.56
C GLU A 136 -3.44 -29.64 -16.35
N VAL A 137 -4.43 -28.74 -16.38
CA VAL A 137 -4.68 -27.75 -15.32
C VAL A 137 -6.15 -27.81 -14.90
N LEU A 138 -6.38 -28.05 -13.61
CA LEU A 138 -7.70 -28.00 -13.00
C LEU A 138 -7.66 -27.04 -11.81
N LYS A 139 -8.55 -26.05 -11.85
CA LYS A 139 -8.72 -25.08 -10.77
C LYS A 139 -10.14 -25.15 -10.23
N VAL A 140 -10.25 -25.38 -8.93
CA VAL A 140 -11.52 -25.50 -8.18
C VAL A 140 -11.37 -24.74 -6.85
N CYS A 141 -10.85 -23.52 -6.93
CA CYS A 141 -10.61 -22.70 -5.74
C CYS A 141 -11.93 -22.23 -5.16
N SER A 142 -12.06 -22.14 -3.84
CA SER A 142 -13.25 -21.55 -3.19
C SER A 142 -14.58 -22.17 -3.64
N CYS A 143 -14.60 -23.48 -3.88
CA CYS A 143 -15.81 -24.23 -4.20
C CYS A 143 -16.51 -24.79 -2.95
N GLY A 144 -15.85 -24.76 -1.79
CA GLY A 144 -16.34 -25.34 -0.54
C GLY A 144 -16.07 -26.84 -0.42
N ILE A 145 -15.07 -27.35 -1.17
CA ILE A 145 -14.69 -28.76 -1.16
C ILE A 145 -14.13 -29.13 0.22
N THR A 146 -14.59 -30.25 0.78
CA THR A 146 -14.07 -30.80 2.04
C THR A 146 -13.17 -32.01 1.79
N ASN A 147 -13.55 -32.87 0.84
CA ASN A 147 -12.82 -34.07 0.45
C ASN A 147 -12.91 -34.29 -1.07
N LEU A 148 -11.99 -35.07 -1.61
CA LEU A 148 -12.03 -35.58 -2.98
C LEU A 148 -12.61 -37.01 -2.99
N PRO A 149 -13.24 -37.47 -4.08
CA PRO A 149 -13.65 -38.87 -4.21
C PRO A 149 -12.47 -39.85 -4.15
N ASP A 150 -12.71 -41.06 -3.65
CA ASP A 150 -11.67 -42.05 -3.36
C ASP A 150 -11.17 -42.82 -4.60
N ASN A 151 -11.96 -42.90 -5.66
CA ASN A 151 -11.55 -43.54 -6.92
C ASN A 151 -10.62 -42.63 -7.73
N LEU A 152 -9.79 -43.19 -8.60
CA LEU A 152 -8.91 -42.39 -9.44
C LEU A 152 -9.65 -41.89 -10.70
N PRO A 153 -9.68 -40.58 -10.99
CA PRO A 153 -10.38 -40.08 -12.18
C PRO A 153 -9.58 -40.38 -13.46
N PRO A 154 -10.23 -40.54 -14.63
CA PRO A 154 -9.55 -40.90 -15.89
C PRO A 154 -8.46 -39.91 -16.34
N TRP A 155 -8.55 -38.65 -15.92
CA TRP A 155 -7.63 -37.58 -16.29
C TRP A 155 -6.45 -37.39 -15.33
N SER A 156 -6.42 -38.11 -14.20
CA SER A 156 -5.37 -38.00 -13.16
C SER A 156 -3.94 -38.12 -13.71
N ASN A 157 -3.69 -39.01 -14.67
CA ASN A 157 -2.37 -39.27 -15.26
C ASN A 157 -1.86 -38.18 -16.21
N ASN A 158 -2.64 -37.14 -16.50
CA ASN A 158 -2.23 -36.02 -17.36
C ASN A 158 -2.19 -34.68 -16.62
N LEU A 159 -2.80 -34.61 -15.44
CA LEU A 159 -2.86 -33.38 -14.67
C LEU A 159 -1.46 -32.99 -14.16
N LYS A 160 -1.05 -31.76 -14.43
CA LYS A 160 0.20 -31.13 -13.97
C LYS A 160 -0.03 -30.15 -12.83
N VAL A 161 -1.15 -29.44 -12.84
CA VAL A 161 -1.50 -28.43 -11.81
C VAL A 161 -2.90 -28.69 -11.28
N PHE A 162 -3.00 -28.86 -9.97
CA PHE A 162 -4.27 -28.97 -9.27
C PHE A 162 -4.38 -27.88 -8.22
N ASN A 163 -5.27 -26.90 -8.46
CA ASN A 163 -5.52 -25.83 -7.52
C ASN A 163 -6.81 -26.08 -6.72
N LEU A 164 -6.63 -26.36 -5.42
CA LEU A 164 -7.65 -26.63 -4.41
C LEU A 164 -7.67 -25.53 -3.34
N SER A 165 -7.16 -24.34 -3.64
CA SER A 165 -7.03 -23.25 -2.67
C SER A 165 -8.39 -22.74 -2.16
N ASN A 166 -8.42 -22.20 -0.94
CA ASN A 166 -9.61 -21.62 -0.31
C ASN A 166 -10.81 -22.58 -0.19
N ASN A 167 -10.54 -23.87 -0.07
CA ASN A 167 -11.54 -24.88 0.25
C ASN A 167 -11.52 -25.18 1.77
N ASN A 168 -12.22 -26.23 2.18
CA ASN A 168 -12.35 -26.64 3.58
C ASN A 168 -11.68 -28.02 3.80
N ILE A 169 -10.57 -28.26 3.09
CA ILE A 169 -9.84 -29.52 3.17
C ILE A 169 -9.05 -29.56 4.48
N SER A 170 -9.29 -30.58 5.30
CA SER A 170 -8.62 -30.72 6.61
C SER A 170 -7.36 -31.60 6.59
N LYS A 171 -7.15 -32.36 5.52
CA LYS A 171 -6.01 -33.27 5.31
C LYS A 171 -5.66 -33.33 3.83
N ILE A 172 -4.39 -33.48 3.49
CA ILE A 172 -3.98 -33.69 2.09
C ILE A 172 -4.67 -34.98 1.59
N PRO A 173 -5.46 -34.94 0.50
CA PRO A 173 -6.17 -36.12 0.03
C PRO A 173 -5.23 -37.24 -0.44
N ARG A 174 -5.37 -38.45 0.14
CA ARG A 174 -4.52 -39.62 -0.16
C ARG A 174 -4.50 -40.00 -1.64
N ILE A 175 -5.63 -39.82 -2.34
CA ILE A 175 -5.77 -40.14 -3.75
C ILE A 175 -4.76 -39.39 -4.63
N LEU A 176 -4.26 -38.23 -4.18
CA LEU A 176 -3.30 -37.41 -4.93
C LEU A 176 -2.00 -38.17 -5.19
N LYS A 177 -1.54 -39.05 -4.30
CA LYS A 177 -0.33 -39.86 -4.47
C LYS A 177 -0.28 -40.61 -5.81
N ASN A 178 -1.45 -40.98 -6.35
CA ASN A 178 -1.57 -41.72 -7.60
C ASN A 178 -1.57 -40.83 -8.87
N PHE A 179 -1.43 -39.51 -8.74
CA PHE A 179 -1.41 -38.57 -9.87
C PHE A 179 0.02 -38.50 -10.41
N THR A 180 0.33 -39.33 -11.41
CA THR A 180 1.71 -39.59 -11.83
C THR A 180 2.43 -38.42 -12.53
N LYS A 181 1.72 -37.46 -13.13
CA LYS A 181 2.33 -36.30 -13.83
C LYS A 181 2.17 -34.96 -13.10
N ILE A 182 1.62 -34.98 -11.88
CA ILE A 182 1.35 -33.75 -11.15
C ILE A 182 2.66 -33.10 -10.71
N GLU A 183 2.81 -31.82 -11.04
CA GLU A 183 3.99 -31.02 -10.69
C GLU A 183 3.66 -30.00 -9.59
N GLN A 184 2.40 -29.55 -9.50
CA GLN A 184 1.99 -28.52 -8.56
C GLN A 184 0.64 -28.82 -7.91
N ILE A 185 0.60 -28.74 -6.58
CA ILE A 185 -0.61 -28.82 -5.77
C ILE A 185 -0.71 -27.54 -4.94
N GLN A 186 -1.84 -26.84 -5.07
CA GLN A 186 -2.10 -25.61 -4.32
C GLN A 186 -3.23 -25.86 -3.31
N LEU A 187 -2.89 -25.77 -2.03
CA LEU A 187 -3.78 -25.96 -0.88
C LEU A 187 -3.81 -24.70 0.00
N PHE A 188 -3.46 -23.54 -0.54
CA PHE A 188 -3.55 -22.25 0.14
C PHE A 188 -4.91 -22.08 0.84
N GLY A 189 -4.94 -21.61 2.08
CA GLY A 189 -6.19 -21.19 2.72
C GLY A 189 -7.20 -22.32 3.02
N ASN A 190 -6.70 -23.54 3.23
CA ASN A 190 -7.48 -24.68 3.72
C ASN A 190 -7.36 -24.81 5.26
N SER A 191 -7.78 -25.94 5.83
CA SER A 191 -7.83 -26.17 7.28
C SER A 191 -6.95 -27.35 7.72
N ILE A 192 -5.80 -27.53 7.07
CA ILE A 192 -4.84 -28.59 7.39
C ILE A 192 -4.13 -28.26 8.70
N LYS A 193 -4.10 -29.19 9.66
CA LYS A 193 -3.61 -28.94 11.03
C LYS A 193 -2.20 -29.45 11.35
N SER A 194 -1.70 -30.43 10.61
CA SER A 194 -0.39 -31.02 10.87
C SER A 194 0.22 -31.59 9.60
N LEU A 195 1.55 -31.61 9.57
CA LEU A 195 2.34 -32.33 8.59
C LEU A 195 3.04 -33.49 9.27
N ASN A 196 2.53 -34.70 9.06
CA ASN A 196 3.09 -35.94 9.60
C ASN A 196 3.01 -37.05 8.55
N LYS A 197 3.58 -38.23 8.85
CA LYS A 197 3.59 -39.36 7.92
C LYS A 197 2.19 -39.73 7.43
N GLU A 198 1.19 -39.73 8.31
CA GLU A 198 -0.19 -40.10 7.98
C GLU A 198 -0.90 -39.13 7.01
N ASN A 199 -0.57 -37.84 7.11
CA ASN A 199 -1.17 -36.78 6.30
C ASN A 199 -0.32 -36.44 5.06
N VAL A 200 0.96 -36.82 5.00
CA VAL A 200 1.91 -36.35 3.98
C VAL A 200 2.59 -37.51 3.23
N GLY A 201 3.19 -38.46 3.95
CA GLY A 201 4.03 -39.52 3.36
C GLY A 201 3.27 -40.47 2.42
N ASP A 202 2.00 -40.74 2.73
CA ASP A 202 1.13 -41.57 1.88
C ASP A 202 0.19 -40.79 0.95
N SER A 203 0.28 -39.46 0.92
CA SER A 203 -0.64 -38.61 0.15
C SER A 203 0.06 -37.79 -0.93
N VAL A 204 1.39 -37.64 -0.86
CA VAL A 204 2.15 -36.80 -1.79
C VAL A 204 2.71 -37.62 -2.98
N PRO A 205 2.53 -37.15 -4.23
CA PRO A 205 3.02 -37.83 -5.45
C PRO A 205 4.54 -37.73 -5.62
N ASP A 206 5.18 -38.76 -6.18
CA ASP A 206 6.65 -38.80 -6.38
C ASP A 206 7.20 -37.70 -7.31
N ASN A 207 6.41 -37.22 -8.29
CA ASN A 207 6.85 -36.19 -9.25
C ASN A 207 6.50 -34.76 -8.82
N LEU A 208 5.94 -34.58 -7.61
CA LEU A 208 5.48 -33.27 -7.16
C LEU A 208 6.67 -32.34 -6.97
N ARG A 209 6.64 -31.20 -7.66
CA ARG A 209 7.67 -30.17 -7.53
C ARG A 209 7.26 -29.15 -6.47
N ASN A 210 6.03 -28.63 -6.55
CA ASN A 210 5.61 -27.51 -5.71
C ASN A 210 4.38 -27.90 -4.89
N LEU A 211 4.49 -27.75 -3.58
CA LEU A 211 3.40 -27.94 -2.63
C LEU A 211 3.17 -26.63 -1.87
N ASP A 212 2.05 -25.96 -2.14
CA ASP A 212 1.64 -24.76 -1.42
C ASP A 212 0.65 -25.11 -0.32
N LEU A 213 1.08 -24.95 0.93
CA LEU A 213 0.31 -25.19 2.16
C LEU A 213 0.17 -23.91 2.98
N SER A 214 0.42 -22.75 2.38
CA SER A 214 0.32 -21.48 3.10
C SER A 214 -1.11 -21.19 3.57
N TYR A 215 -1.23 -20.39 4.63
CA TYR A 215 -2.52 -20.04 5.24
C TYR A 215 -3.39 -21.22 5.70
N ASN A 216 -2.79 -22.37 6.01
CA ASN A 216 -3.46 -23.47 6.72
C ASN A 216 -3.33 -23.29 8.25
N ASP A 217 -3.82 -24.26 9.03
CA ASP A 217 -3.76 -24.28 10.49
C ASP A 217 -2.63 -25.20 10.99
N ILE A 218 -1.52 -25.30 10.26
CA ILE A 218 -0.44 -26.24 10.60
C ILE A 218 0.30 -25.73 11.85
N GLU A 219 0.12 -26.45 12.96
CA GLU A 219 0.76 -26.12 14.25
C GLU A 219 2.06 -26.91 14.47
N LYS A 220 2.16 -28.09 13.86
CA LYS A 220 3.30 -29.00 14.01
C LYS A 220 3.71 -29.62 12.69
N VAL A 221 5.02 -29.68 12.48
CA VAL A 221 5.65 -30.52 11.46
C VAL A 221 6.32 -31.67 12.21
N GLU A 222 6.08 -32.91 11.80
CA GLU A 222 6.76 -34.10 12.31
C GLU A 222 7.71 -34.63 11.23
N ASP A 223 8.65 -35.49 11.62
CA ASP A 223 9.62 -36.08 10.70
C ASP A 223 8.91 -36.83 9.57
N SER A 224 9.05 -36.33 8.34
CA SER A 224 8.56 -36.98 7.13
C SER A 224 9.74 -37.37 6.23
N GLU A 225 10.36 -38.53 6.51
CA GLU A 225 11.47 -39.06 5.70
C GLU A 225 11.05 -39.35 4.24
N ASP A 226 9.75 -39.50 3.98
CA ASP A 226 9.19 -39.92 2.69
C ASP A 226 8.72 -38.77 1.77
N LEU A 227 8.79 -37.51 2.21
CA LEU A 227 8.27 -36.38 1.43
C LEU A 227 9.25 -35.99 0.31
N LYS A 228 9.00 -36.37 -0.94
CA LYS A 228 9.83 -35.97 -2.10
C LYS A 228 9.23 -34.79 -2.84
N VAL A 229 9.67 -33.58 -2.52
CA VAL A 229 9.20 -32.34 -3.18
C VAL A 229 10.34 -31.36 -3.38
N TYR A 230 10.25 -30.56 -4.45
CA TYR A 230 11.24 -29.51 -4.75
C TYR A 230 11.03 -28.25 -3.91
N SER A 231 9.78 -27.86 -3.68
CA SER A 231 9.41 -26.63 -2.97
C SER A 231 8.21 -26.85 -2.05
N ILE A 232 8.32 -26.38 -0.81
CA ILE A 232 7.23 -26.33 0.15
C ILE A 232 7.05 -24.89 0.63
N ASN A 233 5.82 -24.38 0.48
CA ASN A 233 5.41 -23.12 1.06
C ASN A 233 4.55 -23.36 2.31
N LEU A 234 5.05 -22.98 3.49
CA LEU A 234 4.36 -23.07 4.78
C LEU A 234 4.01 -21.70 5.36
N ASN A 235 4.09 -20.63 4.57
CA ASN A 235 3.88 -19.27 5.06
C ASN A 235 2.52 -19.13 5.77
N CYS A 236 2.50 -18.30 6.82
CA CYS A 236 1.27 -17.96 7.55
C CYS A 236 0.55 -19.16 8.19
N ASN A 237 1.31 -20.20 8.57
CA ASN A 237 0.85 -21.28 9.43
C ASN A 237 1.30 -21.05 10.89
N PRO A 238 0.48 -21.34 11.90
CA PRO A 238 0.79 -21.07 13.31
C PRO A 238 1.78 -22.10 13.91
N LEU A 239 2.99 -22.21 13.36
CA LEU A 239 3.98 -23.22 13.76
C LEU A 239 4.63 -22.92 15.11
N PHE A 240 4.95 -21.64 15.38
CA PHE A 240 5.69 -21.12 16.56
C PHE A 240 7.10 -21.68 16.80
N THR A 241 7.38 -22.92 16.40
CA THR A 241 8.66 -23.62 16.43
C THR A 241 8.81 -24.46 15.17
N PHE A 242 10.04 -24.81 14.82
CA PHE A 242 10.31 -25.72 13.70
C PHE A 242 11.23 -26.86 14.20
N PRO A 243 10.86 -28.13 13.96
CA PRO A 243 11.59 -29.25 14.56
C PRO A 243 13.00 -29.41 13.99
N GLU A 244 13.92 -29.92 14.81
CA GLU A 244 15.33 -30.11 14.43
C GLU A 244 15.53 -31.12 13.30
N ASN A 245 14.65 -32.12 13.20
CA ASN A 245 14.74 -33.23 12.24
C ASN A 245 13.64 -33.24 11.17
N ALA A 246 12.77 -32.21 11.15
CA ALA A 246 11.52 -32.20 10.37
C ALA A 246 11.72 -32.44 8.86
N LEU A 247 12.91 -32.10 8.36
CA LEU A 247 13.22 -32.06 6.95
C LEU A 247 14.37 -33.01 6.59
N LYS A 248 14.31 -34.28 6.99
CA LYS A 248 15.12 -35.34 6.35
C LYS A 248 14.64 -35.65 4.91
N VAL A 249 14.27 -34.62 4.18
CA VAL A 249 13.75 -34.70 2.81
C VAL A 249 14.93 -34.67 1.84
N CYS A 250 15.07 -35.74 1.06
CA CYS A 250 16.23 -35.95 0.19
C CYS A 250 16.31 -35.00 -1.03
N ASP A 251 15.26 -34.23 -1.36
CA ASP A 251 15.22 -33.40 -2.58
C ASP A 251 14.72 -31.95 -2.42
N LEU A 252 14.45 -31.50 -1.18
CA LEU A 252 13.89 -30.18 -0.93
C LEU A 252 14.87 -29.07 -1.31
N ARG A 253 14.44 -28.14 -2.15
CA ARG A 253 15.25 -27.06 -2.70
C ARG A 253 14.80 -25.69 -2.20
N VAL A 254 13.50 -25.50 -2.00
CA VAL A 254 12.90 -24.25 -1.52
C VAL A 254 12.02 -24.52 -0.31
N LEU A 255 12.26 -23.77 0.77
CA LEU A 255 11.44 -23.80 1.97
C LEU A 255 11.10 -22.37 2.40
N THR A 256 9.81 -22.09 2.54
CA THR A 256 9.34 -20.79 3.03
C THR A 256 8.50 -20.96 4.31
N LEU A 257 8.87 -20.22 5.34
CA LEU A 257 8.31 -20.22 6.69
C LEU A 257 7.98 -18.79 7.15
N ASN A 258 7.58 -17.93 6.22
CA ASN A 258 7.31 -16.52 6.49
C ASN A 258 6.03 -16.38 7.33
N ARG A 259 6.03 -15.50 8.33
CA ARG A 259 4.85 -15.23 9.20
C ARG A 259 4.32 -16.48 9.91
N CYS A 260 5.20 -17.37 10.35
CA CYS A 260 4.81 -18.60 11.04
C CYS A 260 4.83 -18.50 12.58
N GLY A 261 5.11 -17.30 13.11
CA GLY A 261 5.27 -17.06 14.54
C GLY A 261 6.51 -17.72 15.14
N LEU A 262 7.48 -18.14 14.32
CA LEU A 262 8.69 -18.83 14.79
C LEU A 262 9.44 -17.96 15.78
N SER A 263 9.69 -18.46 16.99
CA SER A 263 10.32 -17.67 18.05
C SER A 263 11.60 -18.30 18.58
N GLY A 264 12.44 -17.49 19.22
CA GLY A 264 13.63 -17.96 19.92
C GLY A 264 14.78 -18.31 18.97
N LYS A 265 15.33 -19.51 19.11
CA LYS A 265 16.59 -19.92 18.44
C LYS A 265 16.32 -20.89 17.28
N LEU A 266 16.83 -20.56 16.11
CA LEU A 266 16.86 -21.45 14.93
C LEU A 266 17.95 -22.51 15.10
N LYS A 267 17.56 -23.75 15.47
CA LYS A 267 18.50 -24.82 15.89
C LYS A 267 18.77 -25.92 14.86
N PHE A 268 17.91 -26.08 13.87
CA PHE A 268 17.97 -27.18 12.90
C PHE A 268 19.05 -26.99 11.83
N GLU A 269 19.41 -28.09 11.17
CA GLU A 269 20.26 -28.08 9.98
C GLU A 269 19.40 -28.05 8.71
N LEU A 270 19.78 -27.23 7.74
CA LEU A 270 19.17 -27.26 6.42
C LEU A 270 19.64 -28.51 5.66
N PRO A 271 18.74 -29.21 4.96
CA PRO A 271 19.12 -30.25 4.01
C PRO A 271 20.13 -29.72 3.00
N LYS A 272 21.13 -30.54 2.66
CA LYS A 272 22.17 -30.17 1.68
C LYS A 272 21.59 -29.79 0.32
N SER A 273 20.38 -30.24 0.00
CA SER A 273 19.68 -29.93 -1.24
C SER A 273 19.10 -28.52 -1.28
N ILE A 274 18.88 -27.84 -0.14
CA ILE A 274 18.22 -26.53 -0.10
C ILE A 274 19.08 -25.46 -0.77
N ILE A 275 18.43 -24.68 -1.63
CA ILE A 275 18.98 -23.52 -2.33
C ILE A 275 18.28 -22.22 -1.93
N SER A 276 17.05 -22.26 -1.40
CA SER A 276 16.33 -21.09 -0.90
C SER A 276 15.68 -21.39 0.45
N PHE A 277 15.95 -20.52 1.42
CA PHE A 277 15.34 -20.54 2.74
C PHE A 277 14.84 -19.15 3.10
N GLU A 278 13.54 -19.05 3.37
CA GLU A 278 12.89 -17.80 3.73
C GLU A 278 12.11 -17.99 5.04
N ALA A 279 12.38 -17.15 6.03
CA ALA A 279 11.69 -17.17 7.33
C ALA A 279 11.44 -15.75 7.84
N SER A 280 10.97 -14.88 6.96
CA SER A 280 10.72 -13.47 7.23
C SER A 280 9.47 -13.23 8.09
N ASN A 281 9.43 -12.10 8.80
CA ASN A 281 8.31 -11.69 9.64
C ASN A 281 7.96 -12.74 10.72
N ASN A 282 8.97 -13.16 11.47
CA ASN A 282 8.88 -14.08 12.60
C ASN A 282 9.47 -13.39 13.86
N GLN A 283 9.65 -14.13 14.96
CA GLN A 283 10.19 -13.67 16.24
C GLN A 283 11.54 -14.35 16.56
N ILE A 284 12.33 -14.67 15.52
CA ILE A 284 13.61 -15.36 15.68
C ILE A 284 14.63 -14.38 16.24
N ASN A 285 15.23 -14.68 17.40
CA ASN A 285 16.22 -13.81 18.02
C ASN A 285 17.65 -14.36 18.01
N LYS A 286 17.82 -15.67 17.76
CA LYS A 286 19.14 -16.33 17.75
C LYS A 286 19.24 -17.35 16.61
N ILE A 287 20.42 -17.43 16.00
CA ILE A 287 20.74 -18.47 15.01
C ILE A 287 21.81 -19.41 15.59
N SER A 288 21.60 -20.72 15.46
CA SER A 288 22.56 -21.73 15.92
C SER A 288 23.79 -21.84 15.01
N LYS A 289 24.89 -22.35 15.57
CA LYS A 289 26.08 -22.70 14.77
C LYS A 289 25.78 -23.81 13.74
N LEU A 290 24.88 -24.73 14.08
CA LEU A 290 24.49 -25.85 13.21
C LEU A 290 23.79 -25.32 11.95
N PHE A 291 22.78 -24.47 12.13
CA PHE A 291 22.09 -23.81 11.01
C PHE A 291 23.07 -23.07 10.10
N ILE A 292 23.93 -22.22 10.67
CA ILE A 292 24.91 -21.44 9.90
C ILE A 292 25.85 -22.35 9.10
N LYS A 293 26.34 -23.45 9.69
CA LYS A 293 27.21 -24.40 8.97
C LYS A 293 26.50 -25.11 7.82
N SER A 294 25.18 -25.24 7.87
CA SER A 294 24.38 -25.89 6.83
C SER A 294 24.09 -25.01 5.60
N THR A 295 24.43 -23.70 5.61
CA THR A 295 24.10 -22.77 4.51
C THR A 295 25.03 -22.86 3.29
N GLN A 296 25.88 -23.88 3.19
CA GLN A 296 26.92 -23.98 2.15
C GLN A 296 26.35 -23.93 0.72
N ASN A 297 25.23 -24.60 0.48
CA ASN A 297 24.58 -24.68 -0.84
C ASN A 297 23.49 -23.63 -1.04
N LEU A 298 23.24 -22.79 -0.03
CA LEU A 298 22.16 -21.82 -0.03
C LEU A 298 22.48 -20.68 -1.01
N SER A 299 21.53 -20.38 -1.89
CA SER A 299 21.58 -19.25 -2.82
C SER A 299 20.77 -18.06 -2.32
N ILE A 300 19.64 -18.31 -1.65
CA ILE A 300 18.77 -17.27 -1.08
C ILE A 300 18.59 -17.53 0.41
N LEU A 301 18.91 -16.52 1.22
CA LEU A 301 18.60 -16.48 2.64
C LEU A 301 17.84 -15.19 2.95
N ASN A 302 16.57 -15.32 3.33
CA ASN A 302 15.75 -14.20 3.79
C ASN A 302 15.31 -14.40 5.24
N LEU A 303 15.78 -13.50 6.11
CA LEU A 303 15.42 -13.44 7.54
C LEU A 303 14.90 -12.04 7.91
N GLU A 304 14.36 -11.29 6.95
CA GLU A 304 13.77 -9.96 7.18
C GLU A 304 12.75 -9.97 8.34
N LYS A 305 12.68 -8.90 9.11
CA LYS A 305 11.64 -8.66 10.13
C LYS A 305 11.59 -9.79 11.14
N ASN A 306 12.70 -9.96 11.84
CA ASN A 306 12.88 -10.85 12.97
C ASN A 306 13.47 -10.05 14.15
N GLU A 307 13.88 -10.73 15.22
CA GLU A 307 14.45 -10.11 16.42
C GLU A 307 15.96 -10.41 16.55
N ILE A 308 16.65 -10.68 15.44
CA ILE A 308 18.04 -11.13 15.44
C ILE A 308 18.92 -9.98 15.92
N THR A 309 19.67 -10.20 16.99
CA THR A 309 20.63 -9.22 17.52
C THR A 309 22.06 -9.50 17.04
N HIS A 310 22.43 -10.78 16.93
CA HIS A 310 23.79 -11.20 16.63
C HIS A 310 23.80 -12.44 15.73
N LEU A 311 24.72 -12.43 14.77
CA LEU A 311 25.05 -13.59 13.93
C LEU A 311 26.45 -14.10 14.32
N LYS A 312 26.60 -15.42 14.42
CA LYS A 312 27.91 -16.02 14.73
C LYS A 312 28.77 -16.05 13.48
N ASP A 313 30.07 -15.76 13.64
CA ASP A 313 31.04 -15.81 12.55
C ASP A 313 31.52 -17.24 12.29
N CYS A 314 30.65 -18.04 11.69
CA CYS A 314 30.97 -19.42 11.29
C CYS A 314 30.28 -19.85 9.98
N PHE A 315 30.01 -18.91 9.07
CA PHE A 315 29.50 -19.23 7.74
C PHE A 315 30.57 -19.97 6.92
N PRO A 316 30.20 -21.02 6.16
CA PRO A 316 31.14 -21.75 5.32
C PRO A 316 31.84 -20.86 4.28
N GLU A 317 33.13 -21.07 4.02
CA GLU A 317 33.87 -20.28 3.02
C GLU A 317 33.28 -20.40 1.60
N MET A 318 32.76 -21.58 1.25
CA MET A 318 32.14 -21.85 -0.06
C MET A 318 30.64 -21.48 -0.12
N THR A 319 30.17 -20.56 0.73
CA THR A 319 28.76 -20.13 0.74
C THR A 319 28.39 -19.49 -0.60
N ARG A 320 27.36 -20.05 -1.27
CA ARG A 320 26.92 -19.64 -2.61
C ARG A 320 25.75 -18.64 -2.60
N LEU A 321 25.61 -17.86 -1.53
CA LEU A 321 24.53 -16.89 -1.38
C LEU A 321 24.62 -15.83 -2.48
N ASN A 322 23.57 -15.77 -3.30
CA ASN A 322 23.32 -14.72 -4.28
C ASN A 322 22.46 -13.61 -3.66
N VAL A 323 21.52 -13.97 -2.80
CA VAL A 323 20.60 -13.03 -2.13
C VAL A 323 20.66 -13.24 -0.63
N LEU A 324 21.01 -12.19 0.10
CA LEU A 324 20.96 -12.15 1.56
C LEU A 324 20.16 -10.94 2.01
N VAL A 325 19.06 -11.19 2.72
CA VAL A 325 18.18 -10.16 3.28
C VAL A 325 18.06 -10.37 4.79
N LEU A 326 18.51 -9.38 5.55
CA LEU A 326 18.52 -9.34 7.01
C LEU A 326 17.83 -8.08 7.55
N ASP A 327 17.00 -7.46 6.72
CA ASP A 327 16.35 -6.18 7.00
C ASP A 327 15.46 -6.24 8.25
N LYS A 328 15.25 -5.10 8.91
CA LYS A 328 14.31 -4.96 10.05
C LYS A 328 14.60 -5.97 11.17
N ASN A 329 15.85 -6.04 11.60
CA ASN A 329 16.29 -6.84 12.74
C ASN A 329 16.91 -5.90 13.80
N HIS A 330 17.67 -6.45 14.74
CA HIS A 330 18.39 -5.70 15.76
C HIS A 330 19.91 -5.91 15.66
N ILE A 331 20.41 -6.15 14.45
CA ILE A 331 21.82 -6.52 14.21
C ILE A 331 22.73 -5.32 14.46
N GLU A 332 23.72 -5.50 15.33
CA GLU A 332 24.71 -4.46 15.68
C GLU A 332 26.01 -4.57 14.89
N SER A 333 26.36 -5.77 14.41
CA SER A 333 27.55 -6.00 13.59
C SER A 333 27.38 -7.16 12.61
N ILE A 334 28.10 -7.09 11.48
CA ILE A 334 28.11 -8.12 10.43
C ILE A 334 29.35 -9.03 10.61
N PRO A 335 29.17 -10.37 10.67
CA PRO A 335 30.27 -11.33 10.70
C PRO A 335 31.23 -11.21 9.51
N LYS A 336 32.53 -11.43 9.74
CA LYS A 336 33.56 -11.33 8.69
C LYS A 336 33.30 -12.28 7.53
N SER A 337 32.83 -13.49 7.82
CA SER A 337 32.46 -14.48 6.80
C SER A 337 31.35 -14.00 5.85
N LEU A 338 30.37 -13.21 6.33
CA LEU A 338 29.32 -12.63 5.48
C LEU A 338 29.80 -11.45 4.62
N LEU A 339 30.91 -10.81 4.98
CA LEU A 339 31.50 -9.73 4.19
C LEU A 339 32.34 -10.24 3.00
N GLN A 340 32.51 -11.57 2.87
CA GLN A 340 33.32 -12.21 1.83
C GLN A 340 32.52 -12.99 0.79
N LEU A 341 31.20 -12.75 0.70
CA LEU A 341 30.29 -13.47 -0.22
C LEU A 341 30.58 -13.14 -1.69
N LYS A 342 31.41 -13.96 -2.36
CA LYS A 342 31.81 -13.73 -3.76
C LYS A 342 30.67 -13.84 -4.78
N SER A 343 29.63 -14.58 -4.42
CA SER A 343 28.47 -14.82 -5.28
C SER A 343 27.33 -13.83 -5.07
N ALA A 344 27.39 -12.99 -4.02
CA ALA A 344 26.29 -12.10 -3.67
C ALA A 344 26.00 -11.09 -4.79
N GLU A 345 24.76 -11.10 -5.27
CA GLU A 345 24.19 -10.12 -6.20
C GLU A 345 23.29 -9.12 -5.45
N GLN A 346 22.69 -9.54 -4.34
CA GLN A 346 21.89 -8.69 -3.46
C GLN A 346 22.29 -8.89 -2.00
N PHE A 347 22.61 -7.78 -1.32
CA PHE A 347 22.92 -7.76 0.11
C PHE A 347 22.15 -6.61 0.77
N SER A 348 21.29 -6.97 1.72
CA SER A 348 20.44 -6.02 2.43
C SER A 348 20.46 -6.28 3.94
N VAL A 349 20.79 -5.23 4.69
CA VAL A 349 20.80 -5.19 6.17
C VAL A 349 20.12 -3.91 6.66
N SER A 350 19.09 -3.45 5.93
CA SER A 350 18.42 -2.19 6.22
C SER A 350 17.63 -2.23 7.54
N CYS A 351 17.37 -1.09 8.16
CA CYS A 351 16.60 -1.00 9.41
C CYS A 351 17.18 -1.91 10.51
N ASN A 352 18.46 -1.74 10.82
CA ASN A 352 19.17 -2.47 11.87
C ASN A 352 19.85 -1.47 12.83
N LYS A 353 20.75 -1.95 13.69
CA LYS A 353 21.46 -1.15 14.68
C LYS A 353 22.95 -1.02 14.36
N LEU A 354 23.35 -1.19 13.09
CA LEU A 354 24.74 -1.05 12.69
C LEU A 354 25.21 0.38 12.99
N SER A 355 26.40 0.55 13.54
CA SER A 355 26.92 1.87 13.92
C SER A 355 28.41 1.99 13.63
N GLY A 356 28.89 3.24 13.57
CA GLY A 356 30.29 3.53 13.25
C GLY A 356 30.61 3.25 11.78
N ASP A 357 31.86 2.89 11.52
CA ASP A 357 32.33 2.62 10.16
C ASP A 357 31.90 1.24 9.70
N PHE A 358 31.30 1.16 8.50
CA PHE A 358 30.94 -0.14 7.94
C PHE A 358 32.22 -0.93 7.58
N PRO A 359 32.33 -2.21 7.96
CA PRO A 359 33.56 -2.97 7.76
C PRO A 359 33.83 -3.27 6.27
N PRO A 360 35.11 -3.37 5.85
CA PRO A 360 35.46 -3.74 4.48
C PRO A 360 34.84 -5.06 4.03
N PHE A 361 34.36 -5.08 2.79
CA PHE A 361 33.71 -6.24 2.17
C PHE A 361 34.26 -6.53 0.78
N ASN A 362 34.03 -7.74 0.28
CA ASN A 362 34.43 -8.16 -1.05
C ASN A 362 33.35 -9.04 -1.69
N MET A 363 32.47 -8.37 -2.43
CA MET A 363 31.30 -8.93 -3.14
C MET A 363 31.32 -8.46 -4.61
N PRO A 364 32.16 -9.04 -5.47
CA PRO A 364 32.42 -8.51 -6.82
C PRO A 364 31.22 -8.59 -7.77
N LYS A 365 30.23 -9.44 -7.47
CA LYS A 365 29.00 -9.61 -8.27
C LYS A 365 27.84 -8.75 -7.77
N ILE A 366 28.04 -7.94 -6.73
CA ILE A 366 26.96 -7.16 -6.11
C ILE A 366 26.30 -6.22 -7.14
N ARG A 367 24.98 -6.26 -7.19
CA ARG A 367 24.11 -5.42 -8.03
C ARG A 367 23.25 -4.49 -7.19
N ASN A 368 22.82 -4.96 -6.03
CA ASN A 368 21.92 -4.26 -5.13
C ASN A 368 22.50 -4.28 -3.71
N LEU A 369 22.84 -3.11 -3.18
CA LEU A 369 23.38 -2.94 -1.84
C LEU A 369 22.52 -1.97 -1.03
N ASN A 370 21.89 -2.46 0.03
CA ASN A 370 21.03 -1.65 0.89
C ASN A 370 21.51 -1.70 2.35
N LEU A 371 22.00 -0.55 2.82
CA LEU A 371 22.48 -0.32 4.20
C LEU A 371 21.66 0.77 4.90
N SER A 372 20.50 1.16 4.35
CA SER A 372 19.70 2.27 4.86
C SER A 372 19.13 2.01 6.26
N PHE A 373 18.74 3.08 6.97
CA PHE A 373 18.18 2.99 8.33
C PHE A 373 19.11 2.27 9.30
N ASN A 374 20.33 2.76 9.40
CA ASN A 374 21.33 2.34 10.38
C ASN A 374 21.97 3.61 10.99
N ASN A 375 23.02 3.45 11.77
CA ASN A 375 23.78 4.53 12.42
C ASN A 375 25.21 4.66 11.86
N LEU A 376 25.41 4.37 10.57
CA LEU A 376 26.75 4.35 9.95
C LEU A 376 27.33 5.76 9.80
N THR A 377 28.59 5.95 10.17
CA THR A 377 29.33 7.22 10.04
C THR A 377 30.17 7.29 8.77
N SER A 378 30.64 6.16 8.26
CA SER A 378 31.37 6.08 7.00
C SER A 378 31.22 4.72 6.30
N LEU A 379 31.60 4.68 5.03
CA LEU A 379 31.69 3.46 4.23
C LEU A 379 33.17 3.14 3.92
N PRO A 380 33.55 1.86 3.82
CA PRO A 380 34.94 1.45 3.62
C PRO A 380 35.39 1.67 2.18
N ASP A 381 36.69 1.90 1.98
CA ASP A 381 37.29 2.12 0.66
C ASP A 381 37.60 0.80 -0.08
N CYS A 382 36.56 -0.01 -0.34
CA CYS A 382 36.70 -1.35 -0.94
C CYS A 382 35.78 -1.62 -2.15
N PHE A 383 35.28 -0.56 -2.79
CA PHE A 383 34.31 -0.69 -3.91
C PHE A 383 34.95 -1.00 -5.27
N ASN A 384 36.28 -1.12 -5.36
CA ASN A 384 37.01 -1.40 -6.61
C ASN A 384 36.50 -2.64 -7.35
N GLY A 385 36.09 -3.69 -6.62
CA GLY A 385 35.54 -4.91 -7.21
C GLY A 385 34.06 -4.85 -7.59
N CYS A 386 33.30 -3.85 -7.12
CA CYS A 386 31.84 -3.77 -7.22
C CYS A 386 31.36 -3.20 -8.58
N THR A 387 31.95 -3.68 -9.67
CA THR A 387 31.72 -3.13 -11.03
C THR A 387 30.32 -3.41 -11.60
N PHE A 388 29.57 -4.32 -10.97
CA PHE A 388 28.20 -4.68 -11.33
C PHE A 388 27.13 -3.94 -10.53
N LEU A 389 27.50 -3.08 -9.57
CA LEU A 389 26.57 -2.38 -8.69
C LEU A 389 25.68 -1.43 -9.51
N VAL A 390 24.36 -1.62 -9.39
CA VAL A 390 23.31 -0.89 -10.12
C VAL A 390 22.49 -0.01 -9.18
N ASP A 391 22.20 -0.52 -7.98
CA ASP A 391 21.33 0.12 -6.99
C ASP A 391 22.01 0.14 -5.63
N ALA A 392 22.18 1.35 -5.07
CA ALA A 392 22.77 1.58 -3.77
C ALA A 392 21.87 2.48 -2.91
N ASN A 393 21.45 1.96 -1.76
CA ASN A 393 20.69 2.74 -0.78
C ASN A 393 21.45 2.83 0.55
N PHE A 394 21.89 4.05 0.87
CA PHE A 394 22.59 4.39 2.12
C PHE A 394 21.87 5.49 2.90
N SER A 395 20.60 5.72 2.60
CA SER A 395 19.78 6.75 3.25
C SER A 395 19.56 6.47 4.75
N PHE A 396 19.22 7.51 5.51
CA PHE A 396 18.96 7.42 6.95
C PHE A 396 20.12 6.78 7.71
N ASN A 397 21.30 7.38 7.55
CA ASN A 397 22.53 7.08 8.27
C ASN A 397 23.15 8.41 8.76
N LYS A 398 24.43 8.38 9.17
CA LYS A 398 25.20 9.57 9.60
C LYS A 398 26.39 9.83 8.67
N LEU A 399 26.27 9.48 7.38
CA LEU A 399 27.35 9.62 6.40
C LEU A 399 27.58 11.09 6.07
N ASN A 400 28.84 11.50 5.98
CA ASN A 400 29.22 12.86 5.56
C ASN A 400 30.07 12.90 4.27
N ASN A 401 30.52 11.73 3.81
CA ASN A 401 31.35 11.53 2.63
C ASN A 401 31.07 10.14 2.00
N LEU A 402 31.58 9.94 0.78
CA LEU A 402 31.59 8.64 0.11
C LEU A 402 33.05 8.25 -0.17
N PRO A 403 33.39 6.94 -0.10
CA PRO A 403 34.73 6.45 -0.40
C PRO A 403 35.05 6.68 -1.88
N GLN A 404 36.30 7.01 -2.19
CA GLN A 404 36.69 7.33 -3.57
C GLN A 404 36.52 6.12 -4.50
N THR A 405 36.77 4.91 -4.00
CA THR A 405 36.65 3.68 -4.80
C THR A 405 35.23 3.38 -5.27
N ILE A 406 34.19 4.04 -4.71
CA ILE A 406 32.80 3.84 -5.15
C ILE A 406 32.60 4.19 -6.63
N GLN A 407 33.40 5.11 -7.17
CA GLN A 407 33.37 5.51 -8.58
C GLN A 407 33.60 4.34 -9.56
N SER A 408 34.15 3.22 -9.09
CA SER A 408 34.36 1.99 -9.87
C SER A 408 33.03 1.29 -10.25
N ALA A 409 31.93 1.58 -9.56
CA ALA A 409 30.58 1.09 -9.86
C ALA A 409 29.96 1.76 -11.09
N ARG A 410 30.57 1.59 -12.27
CA ARG A 410 30.16 2.30 -13.51
C ARG A 410 28.77 1.95 -14.04
N LYS A 411 28.14 0.88 -13.53
CA LYS A 411 26.77 0.47 -13.86
C LYS A 411 25.71 1.05 -12.94
N MET A 412 26.08 1.96 -12.03
CA MET A 412 25.16 2.61 -11.11
C MET A 412 24.03 3.33 -11.85
N MET A 413 22.79 3.02 -11.48
CA MET A 413 21.56 3.59 -12.03
C MET A 413 20.71 4.28 -10.97
N ILE A 414 20.74 3.80 -9.73
CA ILE A 414 19.94 4.34 -8.62
C ILE A 414 20.86 4.55 -7.42
N MET A 415 20.88 5.77 -6.89
CA MET A 415 21.58 6.06 -5.65
C MET A 415 20.72 6.90 -4.71
N ASN A 416 20.49 6.38 -3.51
CA ASN A 416 19.77 7.07 -2.44
C ASN A 416 20.69 7.36 -1.25
N LEU A 417 20.88 8.65 -0.98
CA LEU A 417 21.71 9.20 0.08
C LEU A 417 20.91 10.14 1.00
N ALA A 418 19.58 10.08 0.95
CA ALA A 418 18.71 10.95 1.73
C ALA A 418 18.96 10.83 3.23
N SER A 419 18.67 11.89 4.00
CA SER A 419 18.75 11.88 5.47
C SER A 419 20.12 11.43 5.98
N ASN A 420 21.15 12.15 5.57
CA ASN A 420 22.55 11.97 6.00
C ASN A 420 23.13 13.33 6.44
N GLN A 421 24.46 13.43 6.56
CA GLN A 421 25.17 14.63 7.04
C GLN A 421 26.07 15.24 5.95
N PHE A 422 25.72 15.07 4.66
CA PHE A 422 26.53 15.61 3.56
C PHE A 422 26.47 17.14 3.53
N ARG A 423 27.61 17.79 3.76
CA ARG A 423 27.78 19.26 3.64
C ARG A 423 28.23 19.71 2.26
N LYS A 424 28.85 18.81 1.49
CA LYS A 424 29.36 19.06 0.13
C LYS A 424 28.84 17.97 -0.79
N PHE A 425 28.55 18.34 -2.04
CA PHE A 425 28.13 17.38 -3.06
C PHE A 425 29.25 16.33 -3.28
N PRO A 426 28.97 15.03 -3.13
CA PRO A 426 30.01 14.01 -3.27
C PRO A 426 30.51 13.90 -4.71
N ARG A 427 31.78 14.28 -4.95
CA ARG A 427 32.35 14.32 -6.31
C ARG A 427 32.38 12.96 -7.03
N ALA A 428 32.48 11.86 -6.28
CA ALA A 428 32.45 10.50 -6.84
C ALA A 428 31.16 10.20 -7.63
N LEU A 429 30.04 10.86 -7.31
CA LEU A 429 28.78 10.70 -8.04
C LEU A 429 28.89 11.13 -9.49
N LEU A 430 29.71 12.14 -9.78
CA LEU A 430 29.88 12.70 -11.12
C LEU A 430 30.47 11.70 -12.12
N SER A 431 30.98 10.56 -11.64
CA SER A 431 31.51 9.45 -12.43
C SER A 431 30.46 8.47 -12.96
N TYR A 432 29.17 8.69 -12.69
CA TYR A 432 28.08 7.79 -13.10
C TYR A 432 27.20 8.37 -14.22
N PRO A 433 27.62 8.29 -15.50
CA PRO A 433 26.82 8.83 -16.60
C PRO A 433 25.49 8.09 -16.78
N GLN A 434 25.41 6.82 -16.37
CA GLN A 434 24.22 5.94 -16.47
C GLN A 434 23.19 6.15 -15.35
N LEU A 435 23.47 7.04 -14.38
CA LEU A 435 22.59 7.30 -13.25
C LEU A 435 21.24 7.81 -13.74
N ARG A 436 20.16 7.22 -13.23
CA ARG A 436 18.77 7.56 -13.57
C ARG A 436 18.03 8.22 -12.41
N THR A 437 18.33 7.82 -11.19
CA THR A 437 17.73 8.37 -9.98
C THR A 437 18.82 8.72 -8.98
N LEU A 438 18.83 9.98 -8.54
CA LEU A 438 19.69 10.47 -7.47
C LEU A 438 18.83 11.17 -6.41
N ILE A 439 18.89 10.66 -5.18
CA ILE A 439 18.18 11.25 -4.03
C ILE A 439 19.23 11.70 -3.01
N LEU A 440 19.26 13.00 -2.76
CA LEU A 440 20.17 13.70 -1.84
C LEU A 440 19.40 14.58 -0.85
N SER A 441 18.09 14.35 -0.71
CA SER A 441 17.24 15.15 0.16
C SER A 441 17.59 15.02 1.64
N ASN A 442 17.23 16.03 2.43
CA ASN A 442 17.50 16.07 3.87
C ASN A 442 18.98 15.88 4.19
N ASN A 443 19.80 16.78 3.65
CA ASN A 443 21.23 16.87 3.91
C ASN A 443 21.57 18.33 4.22
N LEU A 444 22.87 18.64 4.29
CA LEU A 444 23.37 19.98 4.61
C LEU A 444 24.06 20.63 3.39
N LEU A 445 23.63 20.28 2.17
CA LEU A 445 24.26 20.75 0.94
C LEU A 445 23.88 22.21 0.65
N ASN A 446 24.84 23.02 0.23
CA ASN A 446 24.59 24.42 -0.15
C ASN A 446 24.99 24.77 -1.59
N LYS A 447 25.72 23.89 -2.28
CA LYS A 447 26.19 24.11 -3.65
C LYS A 447 26.15 22.83 -4.47
N ILE A 448 25.62 22.94 -5.69
CA ILE A 448 25.70 21.91 -6.73
C ILE A 448 26.94 22.22 -7.60
N PRO A 449 27.83 21.25 -7.86
CA PRO A 449 29.02 21.48 -8.67
C PRO A 449 28.69 21.63 -10.16
N ASN A 450 29.50 22.40 -10.90
CA ASN A 450 29.32 22.58 -12.35
C ASN A 450 29.32 21.26 -13.13
N GLY A 451 30.00 20.23 -12.63
CA GLY A 451 30.05 18.89 -13.24
C GLY A 451 28.73 18.10 -13.19
N VAL A 452 27.64 18.63 -12.62
CA VAL A 452 26.32 17.97 -12.58
C VAL A 452 25.80 17.57 -13.97
N SER A 453 26.23 18.28 -15.03
CA SER A 453 25.90 17.94 -16.41
C SER A 453 26.46 16.59 -16.89
N SER A 454 27.32 15.92 -16.12
CA SER A 454 27.81 14.57 -16.44
C SER A 454 26.70 13.51 -16.34
N PHE A 455 25.59 13.77 -15.66
CA PHE A 455 24.47 12.85 -15.51
C PHE A 455 23.57 12.80 -16.75
N MET A 456 24.08 12.23 -17.85
CA MET A 456 23.44 12.23 -19.17
C MET A 456 22.06 11.56 -19.19
N PHE A 457 21.85 10.53 -18.35
CA PHE A 457 20.62 9.72 -18.33
C PHE A 457 19.75 9.94 -17.08
N LEU A 458 20.04 10.97 -16.28
CA LEU A 458 19.31 11.24 -15.04
C LEU A 458 17.88 11.65 -15.36
N LYS A 459 16.93 10.97 -14.73
CA LYS A 459 15.49 11.19 -14.87
C LYS A 459 14.89 11.84 -13.64
N THR A 460 15.38 11.45 -12.46
CA THR A 460 14.90 11.94 -11.18
C THR A 460 16.05 12.47 -10.34
N LEU A 461 15.92 13.71 -9.89
CA LEU A 461 16.84 14.37 -8.97
C LEU A 461 16.05 14.98 -7.82
N ASP A 462 16.29 14.50 -6.61
CA ASP A 462 15.73 15.06 -5.38
C ASP A 462 16.83 15.69 -4.53
N LEU A 463 16.73 17.01 -4.39
CA LEU A 463 17.64 17.88 -3.63
C LEU A 463 16.88 18.67 -2.56
N SER A 464 15.65 18.26 -2.24
CA SER A 464 14.82 18.94 -1.25
C SER A 464 15.45 18.92 0.15
N ASN A 465 15.06 19.84 1.03
CA ASN A 465 15.55 19.90 2.41
C ASN A 465 17.08 19.98 2.48
N ASN A 466 17.61 21.02 1.87
CA ASN A 466 19.03 21.35 1.88
C ASN A 466 19.15 22.88 2.10
N HIS A 467 20.33 23.44 1.83
CA HIS A 467 20.65 24.86 2.02
C HIS A 467 21.05 25.53 0.71
N PHE A 468 20.45 25.13 -0.43
CA PHE A 468 20.75 25.76 -1.72
C PHE A 468 20.18 27.17 -1.80
N VAL A 469 21.06 28.15 -2.05
CA VAL A 469 20.67 29.57 -2.29
C VAL A 469 20.62 29.87 -3.79
N ASN A 470 21.47 29.21 -4.57
CA ASN A 470 21.56 29.38 -6.02
C ASN A 470 21.80 28.04 -6.71
N LEU A 471 21.39 27.94 -7.98
CA LEU A 471 21.65 26.79 -8.84
C LEU A 471 22.75 27.13 -9.86
N PRO A 472 23.65 26.19 -10.23
CA PRO A 472 24.65 26.41 -11.26
C PRO A 472 23.98 26.44 -12.64
N LYS A 473 24.49 27.26 -13.56
CA LYS A 473 23.98 27.32 -14.95
C LYS A 473 23.94 25.94 -15.62
N SER A 474 24.92 25.08 -15.32
CA SER A 474 25.01 23.75 -15.93
C SER A 474 23.86 22.79 -15.57
N ILE A 475 23.01 23.12 -14.59
CA ILE A 475 21.82 22.32 -14.26
C ILE A 475 20.84 22.20 -15.43
N GLU A 476 20.80 23.21 -16.32
CA GLU A 476 19.97 23.21 -17.53
C GLU A 476 20.33 22.07 -18.50
N ASN A 477 21.56 21.55 -18.41
CA ASN A 477 22.08 20.52 -19.32
C ASN A 477 21.68 19.10 -18.93
N LEU A 478 20.87 18.92 -17.89
CA LEU A 478 20.29 17.62 -17.51
C LEU A 478 19.12 17.25 -18.45
N ARG A 479 19.43 16.99 -19.73
CA ARG A 479 18.45 16.80 -20.83
C ARG A 479 17.47 15.64 -20.62
N SER A 480 17.89 14.61 -19.89
CA SER A 480 17.04 13.45 -19.59
C SER A 480 16.15 13.67 -18.36
N LEU A 481 16.32 14.77 -17.63
CA LEU A 481 15.63 15.01 -16.37
C LEU A 481 14.13 15.21 -16.63
N ARG A 482 13.31 14.57 -15.79
CA ARG A 482 11.85 14.61 -15.86
C ARG A 482 11.26 15.06 -14.53
N THR A 483 11.89 14.67 -13.43
CA THR A 483 11.46 14.98 -12.07
C THR A 483 12.58 15.70 -11.33
N LEU A 484 12.30 16.91 -10.87
CA LEU A 484 13.20 17.71 -10.06
C LEU A 484 12.49 18.20 -8.80
N SER A 485 13.06 17.90 -7.64
CA SER A 485 12.63 18.47 -6.36
C SER A 485 13.75 19.31 -5.75
N LEU A 486 13.42 20.55 -5.44
CA LEU A 486 14.24 21.59 -4.82
C LEU A 486 13.51 22.23 -3.63
N SER A 487 12.44 21.60 -3.14
CA SER A 487 11.65 22.17 -2.05
C SER A 487 12.43 22.29 -0.74
N HIS A 488 12.02 23.20 0.15
CA HIS A 488 12.72 23.47 1.42
C HIS A 488 14.21 23.76 1.22
N ASN A 489 14.47 24.79 0.41
CA ASN A 489 15.78 25.38 0.22
C ASN A 489 15.68 26.89 0.45
N LEU A 490 16.71 27.63 0.07
CA LEU A 490 16.81 29.07 0.28
C LEU A 490 16.89 29.80 -1.07
N LEU A 491 16.27 29.26 -2.12
CA LEU A 491 16.34 29.82 -3.47
C LEU A 491 15.53 31.12 -3.53
N GLU A 492 16.19 32.24 -3.86
CA GLU A 492 15.52 33.53 -4.07
C GLU A 492 15.09 33.73 -5.53
N LYS A 493 15.78 33.07 -6.45
CA LYS A 493 15.50 33.10 -7.88
C LYS A 493 15.91 31.80 -8.57
N ILE A 494 15.29 31.53 -9.72
CA ILE A 494 15.67 30.42 -10.60
C ILE A 494 15.78 30.97 -12.02
N ASP A 495 17.01 31.05 -12.53
CA ASP A 495 17.29 31.61 -13.85
C ASP A 495 17.14 30.55 -14.96
N LEU A 496 17.56 29.30 -14.72
CA LEU A 496 17.65 28.25 -15.72
C LEU A 496 17.35 26.87 -15.12
N LEU A 497 16.56 26.07 -15.83
CA LEU A 497 16.26 24.66 -15.54
C LEU A 497 16.11 23.87 -16.85
N PRO A 498 16.21 22.52 -16.82
CA PRO A 498 15.92 21.69 -17.98
C PRO A 498 14.49 21.89 -18.49
N ILE A 499 14.31 22.19 -19.78
CA ILE A 499 13.00 22.53 -20.36
C ILE A 499 12.03 21.33 -20.49
N ASP A 500 12.56 20.10 -20.47
CA ASP A 500 11.82 18.85 -20.65
C ASP A 500 11.27 18.25 -19.34
N LEU A 501 11.26 19.03 -18.25
CA LEU A 501 10.70 18.59 -16.97
C LEU A 501 9.21 18.28 -17.10
N THR A 502 8.78 17.21 -16.43
CA THR A 502 7.37 16.81 -16.29
C THR A 502 6.85 17.10 -14.89
N LEU A 503 7.72 17.04 -13.87
CA LEU A 503 7.41 17.39 -12.48
C LEU A 503 8.49 18.31 -11.90
N LEU A 504 8.06 19.44 -11.35
CA LEU A 504 8.93 20.38 -10.65
C LEU A 504 8.32 20.75 -9.29
N ASP A 505 9.09 20.53 -8.22
CA ASP A 505 8.76 21.01 -6.88
C ASP A 505 9.82 22.02 -6.41
N VAL A 506 9.42 23.27 -6.23
CA VAL A 506 10.24 24.37 -5.72
C VAL A 506 9.55 25.06 -4.52
N SER A 507 8.64 24.35 -3.86
CA SER A 507 7.92 24.87 -2.69
C SER A 507 8.85 25.17 -1.51
N TYR A 508 8.42 26.02 -0.58
CA TYR A 508 9.22 26.42 0.59
C TYR A 508 10.62 26.93 0.20
N ASN A 509 10.62 27.93 -0.66
CA ASN A 509 11.80 28.70 -1.04
C ASN A 509 11.48 30.20 -0.83
N LYS A 510 12.33 31.09 -1.34
CA LYS A 510 12.18 32.55 -1.24
C LYS A 510 11.89 33.18 -2.61
N LEU A 511 11.27 32.44 -3.54
CA LEU A 511 11.08 32.90 -4.92
C LEU A 511 10.09 34.07 -4.95
N THR A 512 10.53 35.22 -5.48
CA THR A 512 9.66 36.39 -5.68
C THR A 512 8.97 36.39 -7.05
N SER A 513 9.52 35.63 -8.00
CA SER A 513 8.96 35.43 -9.34
C SER A 513 9.31 34.04 -9.87
N PHE A 514 8.52 33.56 -10.83
CA PHE A 514 8.76 32.30 -11.51
C PHE A 514 8.48 32.45 -13.01
N ASN A 515 9.54 32.83 -13.76
CA ASN A 515 9.45 33.25 -15.16
C ASN A 515 10.16 32.25 -16.08
N LEU A 516 9.77 30.97 -16.01
CA LEU A 516 10.36 29.88 -16.79
C LEU A 516 9.28 29.22 -17.65
N LYS A 517 9.64 28.84 -18.88
CA LYS A 517 8.72 28.20 -19.83
C LYS A 517 8.95 26.71 -19.87
N PHE A 518 7.89 25.92 -19.71
CA PHE A 518 7.96 24.46 -19.81
C PHE A 518 6.84 23.89 -20.66
N HIS A 519 7.19 23.37 -21.82
CA HIS A 519 6.21 22.78 -22.74
C HIS A 519 5.74 21.39 -22.32
N GLN A 520 6.50 20.65 -21.50
CA GLN A 520 6.18 19.28 -21.10
C GLN A 520 5.74 19.15 -19.64
N LEU A 521 5.74 20.25 -18.88
CA LEU A 521 5.48 20.22 -17.44
C LEU A 521 4.02 19.84 -17.18
N GLN A 522 3.84 18.81 -16.37
CA GLN A 522 2.54 18.27 -15.98
C GLN A 522 2.24 18.58 -14.52
N SER A 523 3.24 18.66 -13.65
CA SER A 523 3.07 18.96 -12.22
C SER A 523 4.04 20.04 -11.76
N LEU A 524 3.51 21.08 -11.12
CA LEU A 524 4.26 22.22 -10.60
C LEU A 524 3.82 22.54 -9.17
N ASN A 525 4.77 22.50 -8.23
CA ASN A 525 4.55 22.93 -6.85
C ASN A 525 5.40 24.16 -6.53
N LEU A 526 4.72 25.27 -6.26
CA LEU A 526 5.26 26.60 -5.94
C LEU A 526 4.85 27.07 -4.54
N ASP A 527 4.26 26.21 -3.70
CA ASP A 527 3.73 26.64 -2.41
C ASP A 527 4.79 27.31 -1.52
N PHE A 528 4.35 28.18 -0.60
CA PHE A 528 5.24 28.80 0.39
C PHE A 528 6.45 29.47 -0.26
N ASN A 529 6.17 30.38 -1.20
CA ASN A 529 7.14 31.28 -1.80
C ASN A 529 6.62 32.73 -1.66
N GLN A 530 7.28 33.68 -2.34
CA GLN A 530 6.93 35.10 -2.34
C GLN A 530 6.42 35.56 -3.72
N ILE A 531 5.82 34.66 -4.50
CA ILE A 531 5.39 34.92 -5.87
C ILE A 531 4.12 35.78 -5.86
N SER A 532 4.16 36.94 -6.50
CA SER A 532 3.00 37.83 -6.63
C SER A 532 2.23 37.65 -7.94
N LYS A 533 2.91 37.15 -8.99
CA LYS A 533 2.37 36.96 -10.35
C LYS A 533 2.89 35.66 -10.95
N LEU A 534 2.03 34.98 -11.70
CA LEU A 534 2.39 33.81 -12.50
C LEU A 534 1.68 33.85 -13.85
N ASP A 535 2.40 33.63 -14.94
CA ASP A 535 1.84 33.47 -16.28
C ASP A 535 1.68 31.99 -16.60
N PHE A 536 0.44 31.54 -16.73
CA PHE A 536 0.16 30.13 -17.02
C PHE A 536 0.34 29.75 -18.49
N SER A 537 0.46 30.72 -19.39
CA SER A 537 0.75 30.45 -20.81
C SER A 537 2.12 29.76 -21.00
N ASP A 538 2.99 29.90 -20.01
CA ASP A 538 4.31 29.25 -19.96
C ASP A 538 4.24 27.74 -19.65
N PHE A 539 3.08 27.19 -19.23
CA PHE A 539 2.88 25.77 -18.87
C PHE A 539 1.66 25.14 -19.58
N PRO A 540 1.66 25.02 -20.93
CA PRO A 540 0.47 24.63 -21.69
C PRO A 540 -0.04 23.19 -21.47
N ASN A 541 0.76 22.34 -20.84
CA ASN A 541 0.46 20.93 -20.55
C ASN A 541 0.31 20.64 -19.05
N LEU A 542 0.25 21.68 -18.21
CA LEU A 542 0.14 21.55 -16.76
C LEU A 542 -1.19 20.88 -16.38
N GLN A 543 -1.08 19.88 -15.50
CA GLN A 543 -2.19 19.07 -14.98
C GLN A 543 -2.34 19.25 -13.47
N PHE A 544 -1.24 19.45 -12.73
CA PHE A 544 -1.22 19.62 -11.29
C PHE A 544 -0.50 20.93 -10.93
N LEU A 545 -1.16 21.77 -10.14
CA LEU A 545 -0.60 23.03 -9.67
C LEU A 545 -0.80 23.19 -8.16
N SER A 546 0.25 23.60 -7.47
CA SER A 546 0.19 24.12 -6.10
C SER A 546 0.86 25.47 -6.08
N ILE A 547 0.16 26.48 -5.58
CA ILE A 547 0.68 27.85 -5.45
C ILE A 547 0.16 28.51 -4.15
N SER A 548 -0.26 27.70 -3.19
CA SER A 548 -0.77 28.11 -1.90
C SER A 548 0.29 28.90 -1.14
N MET A 549 -0.13 29.79 -0.24
CA MET A 549 0.79 30.56 0.62
C MET A 549 1.83 31.35 -0.17
N ASN A 550 1.37 32.02 -1.23
CA ASN A 550 2.09 33.04 -1.98
C ASN A 550 1.30 34.36 -1.92
N PRO A 551 1.96 35.53 -1.93
CA PRO A 551 1.30 36.85 -1.93
C PRO A 551 0.73 37.20 -3.32
N LEU A 552 -0.12 36.35 -3.88
CA LEU A 552 -0.69 36.53 -5.22
C LEU A 552 -1.60 37.77 -5.28
N GLU A 553 -1.40 38.62 -6.29
CA GLU A 553 -2.21 39.84 -6.47
C GLU A 553 -3.68 39.54 -6.80
N LYS A 554 -3.94 38.39 -7.45
CA LYS A 554 -5.27 37.94 -7.87
C LYS A 554 -5.63 36.63 -7.19
N LYS A 555 -6.93 36.38 -6.98
CA LYS A 555 -7.39 35.09 -6.49
C LYS A 555 -7.19 34.03 -7.57
N ILE A 556 -6.90 32.79 -7.15
CA ILE A 556 -6.66 31.65 -8.05
C ILE A 556 -7.80 31.41 -9.05
N PRO A 557 -9.11 31.50 -8.68
CA PRO A 557 -10.19 31.38 -9.66
C PRO A 557 -10.15 32.45 -10.77
N ASP A 558 -9.76 33.67 -10.43
CA ASP A 558 -9.69 34.79 -11.38
C ASP A 558 -8.52 34.59 -12.35
N LEU A 559 -7.37 34.13 -11.82
CA LEU A 559 -6.20 33.73 -12.59
C LEU A 559 -6.52 32.62 -13.62
N LEU A 560 -7.35 31.64 -13.25
CA LEU A 560 -7.74 30.54 -14.14
C LEU A 560 -8.75 30.96 -15.20
N ASN A 561 -9.66 31.88 -14.86
CA ASN A 561 -10.67 32.39 -15.79
C ASN A 561 -10.04 33.18 -16.95
N GLU A 562 -8.92 33.86 -16.70
CA GLU A 562 -8.15 34.59 -17.73
C GLU A 562 -7.51 33.64 -18.77
N MET A 563 -7.41 32.33 -18.49
CA MET A 563 -6.73 31.37 -19.37
C MET A 563 -7.54 30.87 -20.58
N SER A 564 -8.83 31.20 -20.73
CA SER A 564 -9.69 30.63 -21.79
C SER A 564 -9.69 29.09 -21.88
N ILE A 565 -9.27 28.37 -20.83
CA ILE A 565 -9.36 26.91 -20.76
C ILE A 565 -10.78 26.57 -20.34
N LYS A 566 -11.62 26.12 -21.28
CA LYS A 566 -12.88 25.44 -20.94
C LYS A 566 -12.56 24.14 -20.21
N MET A 567 -12.44 24.18 -18.89
CA MET A 567 -12.34 22.98 -18.06
C MET A 567 -13.62 22.15 -18.23
N PRO A 568 -13.57 20.93 -18.77
CA PRO A 568 -14.72 20.05 -18.74
C PRO A 568 -14.68 19.40 -17.35
N GLN A 569 -15.67 19.73 -16.50
CA GLN A 569 -15.98 19.05 -15.22
C GLN A 569 -15.28 19.53 -13.92
N LEU A 570 -14.87 20.80 -13.79
CA LEU A 570 -14.58 21.40 -12.47
C LEU A 570 -15.60 22.49 -12.18
N LYS A 571 -16.55 22.20 -11.26
CA LYS A 571 -17.44 23.25 -10.74
C LYS A 571 -16.62 24.08 -9.76
N ILE A 572 -16.51 25.38 -10.05
CA ILE A 572 -15.88 26.42 -9.21
C ILE A 572 -16.39 26.40 -7.74
N SER A 573 -17.54 25.78 -7.46
CA SER A 573 -18.02 25.51 -6.11
C SER A 573 -17.11 24.60 -5.27
N GLU A 574 -16.20 23.83 -5.88
CA GLU A 574 -15.19 23.02 -5.17
C GLU A 574 -14.01 23.87 -4.63
N TYR A 575 -13.94 25.17 -4.98
CA TYR A 575 -12.85 26.06 -4.57
C TYR A 575 -13.29 27.24 -3.67
N ILE A 576 -14.55 27.28 -3.22
CA ILE A 576 -15.06 28.39 -2.40
C ILE A 576 -15.55 27.87 -1.06
N THR A 577 -14.69 27.96 -0.03
CA THR A 577 -14.97 28.58 1.28
C THR A 577 -13.76 28.50 2.23
N THR A 578 -12.63 29.09 1.86
CA THR A 578 -11.63 29.49 2.86
C THR A 578 -11.03 30.83 2.48
N ASN A 579 -11.81 31.91 2.63
CA ASN A 579 -11.31 33.23 2.98
C ASN A 579 -12.46 34.21 3.27
N LYS A 580 -12.99 34.14 4.50
CA LYS A 580 -13.22 35.27 5.43
C LYS A 580 -14.14 34.82 6.58
N TYR A 581 -13.68 35.13 7.79
CA TYR A 581 -14.35 34.98 9.09
C TYR A 581 -14.41 33.59 9.73
N TYR A 582 -13.71 33.52 10.87
CA TYR A 582 -14.09 32.73 12.04
C TYR A 582 -15.61 32.73 12.22
N ASN A 583 -16.23 31.56 12.10
CA ASN A 583 -17.26 31.01 12.98
C ASN A 583 -17.87 29.74 12.36
N ASN A 584 -17.67 28.62 13.05
CA ASN A 584 -18.44 27.36 12.99
C ASN A 584 -18.68 26.69 11.61
N THR A 585 -18.20 25.44 11.53
CA THR A 585 -18.53 24.37 10.56
C THR A 585 -18.03 24.55 9.11
N VAL A 586 -16.97 23.82 8.75
CA VAL A 586 -16.74 23.40 7.36
C VAL A 586 -17.39 22.02 7.18
N ALA A 587 -18.70 22.02 6.96
CA ALA A 587 -19.40 20.90 6.36
C ALA A 587 -19.84 21.37 4.97
N THR A 588 -19.35 20.71 3.91
CA THR A 588 -19.80 21.01 2.56
C THR A 588 -21.28 20.60 2.42
N ASP A 589 -22.15 21.59 2.29
CA ASP A 589 -23.55 21.43 1.91
C ASP A 589 -23.69 21.45 0.38
N TYR A 590 -24.51 20.56 -0.18
CA TYR A 590 -25.67 20.85 -1.04
C TYR A 590 -26.13 19.61 -1.82
N LEU A 591 -27.32 19.10 -1.47
CA LEU A 591 -28.24 18.43 -2.38
C LEU A 591 -29.67 18.75 -1.93
N ILE A 592 -30.42 19.56 -2.68
CA ILE A 592 -31.90 19.44 -2.82
C ILE A 592 -32.28 19.84 -4.25
N GLU A 593 -32.95 18.92 -4.94
CA GLU A 593 -33.64 19.13 -6.22
C GLU A 593 -34.73 20.22 -6.10
N SER A 594 -34.90 21.06 -7.12
CA SER A 594 -36.23 21.58 -7.42
C SER A 594 -36.51 21.53 -8.91
N SER A 595 -37.62 20.89 -9.20
CA SER A 595 -38.27 20.72 -10.48
C SER A 595 -39.06 21.98 -10.87
N ASN A 596 -39.23 22.15 -12.19
CA ASN A 596 -40.25 22.94 -12.91
C ASN A 596 -40.17 24.49 -12.95
N LYS A 597 -39.76 25.02 -14.12
CA LYS A 597 -40.56 25.78 -15.12
C LYS A 597 -39.59 26.53 -16.07
N SER A 598 -39.46 26.15 -17.33
CA SER A 598 -40.23 26.56 -18.53
C SER A 598 -39.39 27.49 -19.43
N GLN A 599 -39.19 27.05 -20.70
CA GLN A 599 -39.16 27.81 -21.97
C GLN A 599 -38.52 29.22 -21.95
N THR A 600 -37.52 29.59 -22.76
CA THR A 600 -37.39 29.51 -24.22
C THR A 600 -35.93 29.84 -24.59
N ASP A 601 -35.33 29.16 -25.56
CA ASP A 601 -35.12 29.72 -26.90
C ASP A 601 -34.11 28.86 -27.67
N THR A 602 -34.54 28.46 -28.85
CA THR A 602 -33.89 27.52 -29.77
C THR A 602 -33.27 28.31 -30.90
N SER A 603 -31.94 28.46 -30.92
CA SER A 603 -31.17 28.53 -32.17
C SER A 603 -29.68 28.72 -31.91
N LYS A 604 -28.95 27.59 -31.93
CA LYS A 604 -27.57 27.40 -32.44
C LYS A 604 -27.02 26.11 -31.82
N LYS A 605 -27.15 25.00 -32.55
CA LYS A 605 -26.41 23.77 -32.26
C LYS A 605 -24.91 24.06 -32.50
N PRO A 606 -24.02 23.98 -31.50
CA PRO A 606 -22.61 23.79 -31.80
C PRO A 606 -22.43 22.34 -32.28
N GLN A 607 -21.76 22.17 -33.42
CA GLN A 607 -21.30 20.86 -33.87
C GLN A 607 -20.53 20.17 -32.73
N ALA A 608 -20.95 18.95 -32.38
CA ALA A 608 -20.21 18.09 -31.49
C ALA A 608 -18.91 17.67 -32.20
N LEU A 609 -17.79 18.29 -31.82
CA LEU A 609 -16.46 17.78 -32.11
C LEU A 609 -16.24 16.47 -31.32
N PRO A 610 -15.38 15.57 -31.81
CA PRO A 610 -15.07 14.31 -31.12
C PRO A 610 -14.55 14.61 -29.70
N LEU A 611 -14.94 13.78 -28.72
CA LEU A 611 -14.37 13.80 -27.37
C LEU A 611 -12.85 13.49 -27.43
N SER A 612 -12.04 14.49 -27.76
CA SER A 612 -10.64 14.50 -27.43
C SER A 612 -10.54 14.74 -25.92
N LYS A 613 -9.77 13.88 -25.25
CA LYS A 613 -9.48 13.83 -23.80
C LYS A 613 -9.66 15.19 -23.12
N ALA A 614 -10.77 15.35 -22.40
CA ALA A 614 -10.96 16.44 -21.45
C ALA A 614 -9.75 16.50 -20.51
N ARG A 615 -9.03 17.63 -20.49
CA ARG A 615 -7.86 17.83 -19.63
C ARG A 615 -8.34 18.00 -18.18
N LYS A 616 -7.87 17.16 -17.26
CA LYS A 616 -8.09 17.29 -15.82
C LYS A 616 -7.00 18.20 -15.24
N PHE A 617 -7.41 19.22 -14.50
CA PHE A 617 -6.52 20.13 -13.78
C PHE A 617 -6.74 19.90 -12.28
N HIS A 618 -5.66 19.72 -11.51
CA HIS A 618 -5.70 19.36 -10.10
C HIS A 618 -5.03 20.46 -9.28
N PHE A 619 -5.79 21.09 -8.38
CA PHE A 619 -5.22 21.93 -7.33
C PHE A 619 -4.83 21.03 -6.16
N LEU A 620 -3.58 21.12 -5.69
CA LEU A 620 -3.21 20.49 -4.41
C LEU A 620 -3.81 21.34 -3.28
N SER A 621 -4.65 20.72 -2.45
CA SER A 621 -5.27 21.36 -1.28
C SER A 621 -4.30 21.33 -0.10
N ASN A 622 -3.47 22.37 0.01
CA ASN A 622 -2.59 22.54 1.15
C ASN A 622 -3.20 23.56 2.10
N HIS A 623 -3.65 23.08 3.26
CA HIS A 623 -4.33 23.90 4.26
C HIS A 623 -3.50 23.97 5.55
N LEU A 624 -3.10 25.18 5.96
CA LEU A 624 -2.63 25.45 7.31
C LEU A 624 -3.83 25.89 8.14
N ILE A 625 -4.17 25.11 9.16
CA ILE A 625 -5.17 25.49 10.15
C ILE A 625 -4.46 25.53 11.50
N SER A 626 -4.23 26.73 12.03
CA SER A 626 -3.79 26.94 13.40
C SER A 626 -5.01 27.24 14.26
N PHE A 627 -5.16 26.49 15.35
CA PHE A 627 -6.12 26.85 16.40
C PHE A 627 -5.39 27.73 17.42
N PRO A 628 -6.03 28.75 17.99
CA PRO A 628 -5.42 29.56 19.03
C PRO A 628 -4.92 28.67 20.17
N HIS A 629 -3.59 28.60 20.33
CA HIS A 629 -2.87 28.17 21.53
C HIS A 629 -2.81 26.68 21.89
N ASP A 630 -3.44 25.77 21.13
CA ASP A 630 -3.39 24.33 21.47
C ASP A 630 -2.73 23.43 20.40
N TYR A 631 -3.08 23.58 19.11
CA TYR A 631 -2.65 22.64 18.06
C TYR A 631 -2.37 23.33 16.71
N SER A 632 -1.36 22.86 15.96
CA SER A 632 -1.13 23.22 14.55
C SER A 632 -1.44 22.02 13.66
N VAL A 633 -2.27 22.23 12.62
CA VAL A 633 -2.70 21.16 11.72
C VAL A 633 -2.26 21.46 10.29
N GLY A 634 -1.75 20.44 9.62
CA GLY A 634 -1.43 20.46 8.21
C GLY A 634 -2.17 19.38 7.47
N TYR A 635 -2.66 19.69 6.29
CA TYR A 635 -3.23 18.71 5.36
C TYR A 635 -2.64 18.91 3.97
N SER A 636 -2.35 17.80 3.31
CA SER A 636 -1.80 17.76 1.97
C SER A 636 -2.26 16.47 1.30
N ALA A 637 -2.83 16.59 0.10
CA ALA A 637 -3.27 15.43 -0.68
C ALA A 637 -2.90 15.53 -2.16
N THR A 638 -2.82 14.38 -2.83
CA THR A 638 -2.70 14.26 -4.29
C THR A 638 -3.40 13.01 -4.79
N MET A 639 -3.97 13.08 -5.98
CA MET A 639 -4.54 11.92 -6.66
C MET A 639 -3.41 11.08 -7.28
N GLY A 640 -3.48 9.76 -7.14
CA GLY A 640 -2.55 8.82 -7.77
C GLY A 640 -2.92 8.48 -9.21
N ASP A 641 -2.65 7.25 -9.64
CA ASP A 641 -3.03 6.69 -10.95
C ASP A 641 -4.55 6.41 -11.05
N ARG A 642 -5.36 6.92 -10.11
CA ARG A 642 -6.80 6.72 -10.02
C ARG A 642 -7.59 7.72 -10.89
N PRO A 643 -8.82 7.36 -11.32
CA PRO A 643 -9.65 8.26 -12.11
C PRO A 643 -10.20 9.45 -11.30
N SER A 644 -10.25 9.37 -9.97
CA SER A 644 -10.77 10.40 -9.08
C SER A 644 -10.11 10.37 -7.70
N MET A 645 -10.08 11.53 -7.02
CA MET A 645 -9.84 11.64 -5.59
C MET A 645 -11.11 11.19 -4.85
N GLU A 646 -11.09 9.96 -4.32
CA GLU A 646 -12.24 9.34 -3.64
C GLU A 646 -12.23 9.61 -2.12
N ASP A 647 -11.08 9.99 -1.58
CA ASP A 647 -10.88 10.24 -0.16
C ASP A 647 -11.57 11.54 0.31
N SER A 648 -11.78 11.64 1.61
CA SER A 648 -12.36 12.80 2.30
C SER A 648 -11.64 13.04 3.62
N VAL A 649 -11.45 14.31 3.98
CA VAL A 649 -10.77 14.73 5.22
C VAL A 649 -11.74 15.44 6.16
N VAL A 650 -11.53 15.28 7.47
CA VAL A 650 -12.24 15.99 8.54
C VAL A 650 -11.24 16.70 9.42
N ILE A 651 -11.40 18.01 9.55
CA ILE A 651 -10.73 18.83 10.57
C ILE A 651 -11.83 19.68 11.21
N HIS A 652 -12.14 19.41 12.48
CA HIS A 652 -13.19 20.11 13.21
C HIS A 652 -12.72 20.47 14.62
N THR A 653 -13.15 21.62 15.12
CA THR A 653 -12.92 22.06 16.50
C THR A 653 -14.18 22.66 17.09
N ASN A 654 -14.31 22.61 18.41
CA ASN A 654 -15.23 23.42 19.18
C ASN A 654 -14.51 23.97 20.41
N GLU A 655 -14.07 25.23 20.32
CA GLU A 655 -13.28 25.89 21.37
C GLU A 655 -14.03 25.93 22.71
N ASP A 656 -15.34 26.17 22.70
CA ASP A 656 -16.18 26.21 23.91
C ASP A 656 -16.21 24.87 24.68
N LYS A 657 -15.93 23.75 24.00
CA LYS A 657 -16.04 22.40 24.54
C LYS A 657 -14.71 21.66 24.59
N ASP A 658 -13.62 22.31 24.22
CA ASP A 658 -12.24 21.78 24.24
C ASP A 658 -12.16 20.39 23.56
N PHE A 659 -12.62 20.32 22.31
CA PHE A 659 -12.48 19.11 21.50
C PHE A 659 -12.14 19.37 20.03
N TYR A 660 -11.37 18.45 19.46
CA TYR A 660 -10.88 18.49 18.09
C TYR A 660 -11.06 17.13 17.43
N ILE A 661 -11.44 17.12 16.15
CA ILE A 661 -11.59 15.91 15.34
C ILE A 661 -10.67 16.04 14.14
N PHE A 662 -9.80 15.05 13.97
CA PHE A 662 -8.90 14.91 12.83
C PHE A 662 -9.13 13.55 12.19
N GLY A 663 -9.51 13.50 10.92
CA GLY A 663 -9.80 12.22 10.29
C GLY A 663 -9.60 12.20 8.79
N ILE A 664 -9.25 11.04 8.27
CA ILE A 664 -9.20 10.74 6.85
C ILE A 664 -10.09 9.52 6.60
N PHE A 665 -10.90 9.63 5.55
CA PHE A 665 -11.75 8.58 5.02
C PHE A 665 -11.28 8.30 3.60
N ASP A 666 -10.62 7.18 3.41
CA ASP A 666 -10.06 6.79 2.12
C ASP A 666 -11.07 5.92 1.37
N GLY A 667 -11.58 6.44 0.25
CA GLY A 667 -12.70 5.88 -0.49
C GLY A 667 -12.24 4.93 -1.59
N HIS A 668 -13.02 3.87 -1.83
CA HIS A 668 -12.76 2.94 -2.92
C HIS A 668 -14.03 2.53 -3.66
N SER A 669 -13.91 2.38 -4.98
CA SER A 669 -15.01 2.09 -5.90
C SER A 669 -16.06 3.22 -5.97
N GLY A 670 -15.69 4.42 -5.53
CA GLY A 670 -16.57 5.58 -5.40
C GLY A 670 -16.26 6.43 -4.17
N ARG A 671 -16.76 7.67 -4.15
CA ARG A 671 -16.50 8.66 -3.09
C ARG A 671 -17.62 8.79 -2.05
N THR A 672 -18.71 8.07 -2.21
CA THR A 672 -19.98 8.30 -1.48
C THR A 672 -19.81 7.94 -0.01
N SER A 673 -19.28 6.74 0.28
CA SER A 673 -19.02 6.28 1.65
C SER A 673 -18.10 7.22 2.41
N ALA A 674 -16.98 7.63 1.80
CA ALA A 674 -16.02 8.55 2.41
C ALA A 674 -16.64 9.93 2.70
N SER A 675 -17.36 10.51 1.72
CA SER A 675 -17.97 11.84 1.85
C SER A 675 -19.11 11.89 2.88
N ILE A 676 -19.91 10.84 2.98
CA ILE A 676 -21.03 10.79 3.94
C ILE A 676 -20.49 10.55 5.35
N SER A 677 -19.52 9.65 5.48
CA SER A 677 -18.91 9.31 6.76
C SER A 677 -18.15 10.50 7.37
N SER A 678 -17.39 11.23 6.55
CA SER A 678 -16.64 12.43 6.99
C SER A 678 -17.55 13.56 7.50
N LYS A 679 -18.73 13.74 6.91
CA LYS A 679 -19.72 14.73 7.42
C LYS A 679 -20.42 14.23 8.68
N ALA A 680 -20.90 13.00 8.65
CA ALA A 680 -21.72 12.44 9.73
C ALA A 680 -20.92 12.18 11.01
N ILE A 681 -19.61 11.90 10.93
CA ILE A 681 -18.77 11.66 12.12
C ILE A 681 -18.72 12.90 13.03
N VAL A 682 -18.69 14.11 12.45
CA VAL A 682 -18.70 15.37 13.20
C VAL A 682 -19.99 15.52 13.99
N GLU A 683 -21.13 15.24 13.36
CA GLU A 683 -22.45 15.28 14.01
C GLU A 683 -22.54 14.27 15.16
N GLU A 684 -22.09 13.04 14.95
CA GLU A 684 -22.15 11.96 15.95
C GLU A 684 -21.22 12.23 17.15
N ILE A 685 -19.97 12.65 16.91
CA ILE A 685 -19.04 13.00 18.00
C ILE A 685 -19.55 14.21 18.78
N THR A 686 -20.07 15.23 18.10
CA THR A 686 -20.62 16.42 18.77
C THR A 686 -21.76 16.05 19.72
N LYS A 687 -22.64 15.11 19.34
CA LYS A 687 -23.70 14.59 20.23
C LYS A 687 -23.12 13.91 21.48
N ILE A 688 -21.99 13.21 21.36
CA ILE A 688 -21.31 12.54 22.47
C ILE A 688 -20.73 13.57 23.42
N VAL A 689 -19.92 14.51 22.92
CA VAL A 689 -19.26 15.52 23.76
C VAL A 689 -20.29 16.40 24.48
N ASN A 690 -21.41 16.74 23.81
CA ASN A 690 -22.50 17.52 24.40
C ASN A 690 -23.15 16.85 25.62
N LYS A 691 -23.12 15.51 25.71
CA LYS A 691 -23.68 14.77 26.85
C LYS A 691 -22.75 14.76 28.07
N LYS A 692 -21.55 15.38 27.99
CA LYS A 692 -20.53 15.42 29.06
C LYS A 692 -20.29 14.05 29.71
N PRO A 693 -19.93 13.01 28.93
CA PRO A 693 -19.76 11.65 29.44
C PRO A 693 -18.64 11.62 30.49
N LYS A 694 -18.92 11.03 31.66
CA LYS A 694 -17.96 11.02 32.78
C LYS A 694 -16.86 9.96 32.62
N ASN A 695 -17.11 8.78 32.02
CA ASN A 695 -16.13 7.66 31.92
C ASN A 695 -16.47 6.63 30.79
N LYS A 696 -16.98 7.05 29.61
CA LYS A 696 -17.38 6.11 28.53
C LYS A 696 -17.11 6.65 27.11
N ILE A 697 -16.10 7.51 26.94
CA ILE A 697 -15.87 8.18 25.64
C ILE A 697 -15.45 7.17 24.59
N GLU A 698 -14.63 6.19 24.97
CA GLU A 698 -14.13 5.11 24.11
C GLU A 698 -15.29 4.32 23.50
N VAL A 699 -16.20 3.82 24.35
CA VAL A 699 -17.36 3.03 23.91
C VAL A 699 -18.29 3.87 23.02
N LEU A 700 -18.55 5.12 23.42
CA LEU A 700 -19.39 6.03 22.63
C LEU A 700 -18.74 6.39 21.29
N PHE A 701 -17.42 6.54 21.26
CA PHE A 701 -16.68 6.85 20.04
C PHE A 701 -16.63 5.66 19.09
N ALA A 702 -16.43 4.43 19.57
CA ALA A 702 -16.59 3.24 18.73
C ALA A 702 -18.02 3.14 18.16
N GLN A 703 -19.03 3.43 18.98
CA GLN A 703 -20.44 3.43 18.57
C GLN A 703 -20.74 4.43 17.43
N THR A 704 -19.98 5.53 17.29
CA THR A 704 -20.21 6.44 16.15
C THR A 704 -19.98 5.74 14.83
N PHE A 705 -18.96 4.87 14.73
CA PHE A 705 -18.68 4.14 13.50
C PHE A 705 -19.75 3.12 13.15
N VAL A 706 -20.38 2.50 14.17
CA VAL A 706 -21.55 1.64 13.98
C VAL A 706 -22.70 2.45 13.38
N ASN A 707 -23.00 3.62 13.98
CA ASN A 707 -24.06 4.52 13.49
C ASN A 707 -23.78 5.01 12.06
N LEU A 708 -22.50 5.28 11.73
CA LEU A 708 -22.09 5.65 10.37
C LEU A 708 -22.39 4.53 9.38
N ASN A 709 -21.97 3.29 9.69
CA ASN A 709 -22.18 2.16 8.80
C ASN A 709 -23.68 1.88 8.60
N ASP A 710 -24.49 2.00 9.65
CA ASP A 710 -25.95 1.89 9.57
C ASP A 710 -26.56 2.97 8.67
N LYS A 711 -26.07 4.22 8.77
CA LYS A 711 -26.52 5.33 7.91
C LYS A 711 -26.18 5.05 6.45
N LEU A 712 -24.98 4.56 6.15
CA LEU A 712 -24.58 4.15 4.79
C LEU A 712 -25.47 3.01 4.25
N TYR A 713 -25.79 2.03 5.10
CA TYR A 713 -26.66 0.91 4.72
C TYR A 713 -28.08 1.39 4.39
N GLN A 714 -28.66 2.24 5.23
CA GLN A 714 -29.99 2.83 5.02
C GLN A 714 -30.05 3.67 3.73
N GLN A 715 -28.94 4.29 3.34
CA GLN A 715 -28.80 5.06 2.11
C GLN A 715 -28.44 4.21 0.88
N ASN A 716 -28.36 2.88 1.04
CA ASN A 716 -28.10 1.91 -0.02
C ASN A 716 -26.82 2.22 -0.82
N VAL A 717 -25.80 2.71 -0.12
CA VAL A 717 -24.49 3.04 -0.68
C VAL A 717 -23.83 1.79 -1.28
N LYS A 718 -23.12 1.96 -2.40
CA LYS A 718 -22.55 0.86 -3.20
C LYS A 718 -21.04 0.75 -3.14
N ASP A 719 -20.37 1.85 -2.81
CA ASP A 719 -18.92 1.90 -2.60
C ASP A 719 -18.57 1.60 -1.12
N GLY A 720 -17.31 1.74 -0.77
CA GLY A 720 -16.83 1.61 0.61
C GLY A 720 -15.71 2.59 0.90
N CYS A 721 -15.31 2.68 2.16
CA CYS A 721 -14.14 3.44 2.57
C CYS A 721 -13.45 2.85 3.80
N THR A 722 -12.14 3.08 3.89
CA THR A 722 -11.38 2.95 5.14
C THR A 722 -11.40 4.28 5.88
N ALA A 723 -11.08 4.26 7.16
CA ALA A 723 -11.11 5.46 7.99
C ALA A 723 -10.03 5.42 9.06
N ALA A 724 -9.43 6.56 9.35
CA ALA A 724 -8.59 6.81 10.51
C ALA A 724 -9.02 8.15 11.14
N VAL A 725 -9.46 8.13 12.40
CA VAL A 725 -9.98 9.33 13.09
C VAL A 725 -9.39 9.43 14.49
N ALA A 726 -8.83 10.60 14.81
CA ALA A 726 -8.40 11.02 16.13
C ALA A 726 -9.37 12.08 16.68
N LEU A 727 -9.89 11.83 17.88
CA LEU A 727 -10.64 12.78 18.69
C LEU A 727 -9.74 13.23 19.85
N VAL A 728 -9.40 14.51 19.89
CA VAL A 728 -8.73 15.11 21.06
C VAL A 728 -9.81 15.75 21.92
N TYR A 729 -9.91 15.36 23.19
CA TYR A 729 -10.86 15.92 24.15
C TYR A 729 -10.18 16.07 25.51
N LYS A 730 -10.11 17.29 26.04
CA LYS A 730 -9.47 17.60 27.32
C LYS A 730 -8.04 17.04 27.43
N LYS A 731 -7.21 17.30 26.41
CA LYS A 731 -5.82 16.81 26.27
C LYS A 731 -5.64 15.29 26.27
N ARG A 732 -6.71 14.52 26.10
CA ARG A 732 -6.65 13.08 25.82
C ARG A 732 -6.96 12.84 24.35
N CYS A 733 -6.20 11.97 23.71
CA CYS A 733 -6.39 11.61 22.31
C CYS A 733 -6.98 10.20 22.21
N TYR A 734 -8.11 10.09 21.52
CA TYR A 734 -8.85 8.87 21.24
C TYR A 734 -8.74 8.56 19.75
N CYS A 735 -8.11 7.46 19.39
CA CYS A 735 -7.79 7.11 18.01
C CYS A 735 -8.51 5.83 17.59
N VAL A 736 -9.06 5.84 16.38
CA VAL A 736 -9.75 4.70 15.76
C VAL A 736 -9.29 4.55 14.31
N SER A 737 -9.13 3.29 13.86
CA SER A 737 -9.06 2.96 12.43
C SER A 737 -10.06 1.85 12.05
N ILE A 738 -10.51 1.89 10.80
CA ILE A 738 -11.19 0.80 10.09
C ILE A 738 -10.50 0.65 8.74
N GLY A 739 -10.02 -0.55 8.43
CA GLY A 739 -9.24 -0.81 7.21
C GLY A 739 -7.76 -0.53 7.42
N ASP A 740 -7.11 0.11 6.45
CA ASP A 740 -5.65 0.29 6.37
C ASP A 740 -5.19 1.75 6.32
N SER A 741 -6.10 2.71 6.49
CA SER A 741 -5.75 4.05 6.96
C SER A 741 -5.20 3.98 8.39
N ARG A 742 -4.16 4.77 8.69
CA ARG A 742 -3.37 4.63 9.93
C ARG A 742 -3.12 5.97 10.63
N ILE A 743 -3.02 5.91 11.96
CA ILE A 743 -2.55 6.97 12.85
C ILE A 743 -1.27 6.54 13.55
N ILE A 744 -0.25 7.40 13.53
CA ILE A 744 0.94 7.26 14.35
C ILE A 744 1.11 8.45 15.29
N ARG A 745 1.63 8.21 16.49
CA ARG A 745 2.03 9.19 17.52
C ARG A 745 3.54 9.32 17.49
N VAL A 746 4.05 10.54 17.58
CA VAL A 746 5.49 10.82 17.51
C VAL A 746 5.93 11.53 18.79
N LYS A 747 6.93 10.95 19.47
CA LYS A 747 7.52 11.48 20.71
C LYS A 747 8.97 11.91 20.51
N LYS A 748 9.43 12.90 21.29
CA LYS A 748 10.85 13.26 21.43
C LYS A 748 11.58 12.18 22.24
N CYS A 749 12.73 11.72 21.79
CA CYS A 749 13.67 10.94 22.61
C CYS A 749 14.71 11.89 23.23
N ASN A 750 15.24 11.53 24.41
CA ASN A 750 16.20 12.29 25.24
C ASN A 750 16.98 13.42 24.52
N HIS A 751 17.01 14.59 25.19
CA HIS A 751 17.54 15.87 24.72
C HIS A 751 18.94 15.85 24.07
N GLU A 752 19.76 14.83 24.33
CA GLU A 752 21.14 14.74 23.85
C GLU A 752 21.29 14.25 22.40
N ASN A 753 20.32 13.48 21.85
CA ASN A 753 20.51 12.78 20.57
C ASN A 753 19.63 13.25 19.39
N LYS A 754 18.73 14.24 19.58
CA LYS A 754 17.80 14.72 18.54
C LYS A 754 17.04 13.59 17.81
N THR A 755 16.75 12.47 18.49
CA THR A 755 15.99 11.36 17.91
C THR A 755 14.52 11.46 18.32
N CYS A 756 13.62 10.93 17.49
CA CYS A 756 12.20 10.78 17.81
C CYS A 756 11.83 9.29 17.80
N GLN A 757 10.73 8.95 18.47
CA GLN A 757 10.15 7.61 18.41
C GLN A 757 8.74 7.69 17.83
N SER A 758 8.48 6.88 16.82
CA SER A 758 7.15 6.69 16.23
C SER A 758 6.47 5.51 16.89
N PHE A 759 5.22 5.73 17.30
CA PHE A 759 4.35 4.71 17.86
C PHE A 759 3.13 4.58 16.97
N ARG A 760 2.95 3.41 16.37
CA ARG A 760 1.71 3.12 15.67
C ARG A 760 0.57 3.01 16.67
N VAL A 761 -0.44 3.87 16.54
CA VAL A 761 -1.57 3.97 17.50
C VAL A 761 -2.75 3.12 17.06
N THR A 762 -2.89 2.90 15.75
CA THR A 762 -3.98 2.13 15.15
C THR A 762 -3.49 0.88 14.43
N THR A 763 -4.36 -0.11 14.27
CA THR A 763 -4.04 -1.37 13.59
C THR A 763 -4.43 -1.29 12.11
N ASP A 764 -3.58 -1.82 11.22
CA ASP A 764 -3.92 -2.00 9.82
C ASP A 764 -4.65 -3.34 9.64
N TYR A 765 -5.85 -3.31 9.08
CA TYR A 765 -6.67 -4.50 8.84
C TYR A 765 -6.57 -4.95 7.37
N LYS A 766 -5.53 -5.75 7.09
CA LYS A 766 -5.30 -6.35 5.76
C LYS A 766 -5.83 -7.80 5.71
N PRO A 767 -6.39 -8.27 4.58
CA PRO A 767 -6.98 -9.62 4.45
C PRO A 767 -6.01 -10.78 4.71
N LEU A 768 -4.71 -10.54 4.53
CA LEU A 768 -3.64 -11.51 4.74
C LEU A 768 -3.09 -11.50 6.18
N GLU A 769 -3.59 -10.64 7.05
CA GLU A 769 -3.32 -10.79 8.49
C GLU A 769 -4.08 -12.01 9.02
N ARG A 770 -3.40 -12.92 9.75
CA ARG A 770 -3.92 -14.25 10.06
C ARG A 770 -5.27 -14.22 10.77
N SER A 771 -5.46 -13.30 11.72
CA SER A 771 -6.72 -13.11 12.45
C SER A 771 -7.85 -12.69 11.50
N GLU A 772 -7.58 -11.73 10.63
CA GLU A 772 -8.54 -11.24 9.63
C GLU A 772 -8.83 -12.29 8.56
N PHE A 773 -7.83 -13.00 8.07
CA PHE A 773 -7.99 -14.12 7.15
C PHE A 773 -8.96 -15.16 7.75
N LYS A 774 -8.72 -15.59 9.00
CA LYS A 774 -9.58 -16.55 9.70
C LYS A 774 -11.00 -16.01 9.88
N ARG A 775 -11.15 -14.73 10.27
CA ARG A 775 -12.46 -14.07 10.39
C ARG A 775 -13.21 -14.08 9.05
N LEU A 776 -12.56 -13.67 7.96
CA LEU A 776 -13.14 -13.65 6.62
C LEU A 776 -13.55 -15.06 6.15
N ARG A 777 -12.70 -16.06 6.38
CA ARG A 777 -13.03 -17.48 6.11
C ARG A 777 -14.20 -17.98 6.95
N ASN A 778 -14.28 -17.62 8.22
CA ASN A 778 -15.41 -17.95 9.11
C ASN A 778 -16.71 -17.28 8.66
N LEU A 779 -16.62 -16.06 8.11
CA LEU A 779 -17.74 -15.42 7.44
C LEU A 779 -18.12 -16.20 6.17
N GLY A 780 -17.29 -17.10 5.64
CA GLY A 780 -17.52 -17.84 4.40
C GLY A 780 -17.06 -17.08 3.15
N LEU A 781 -16.19 -16.08 3.34
CA LEU A 781 -15.56 -15.35 2.25
C LEU A 781 -14.28 -16.05 1.79
N SER A 782 -13.92 -15.80 0.55
CA SER A 782 -12.66 -16.21 -0.04
C SER A 782 -11.65 -15.07 0.01
N VAL A 783 -10.37 -15.40 0.26
CA VAL A 783 -9.27 -14.43 0.24
C VAL A 783 -8.19 -14.98 -0.68
N THR A 784 -7.83 -14.29 -1.74
CA THR A 784 -6.81 -14.78 -2.68
C THR A 784 -5.40 -14.72 -2.06
N PRO A 785 -4.41 -15.46 -2.61
CA PRO A 785 -3.02 -15.33 -2.19
C PRO A 785 -2.45 -13.91 -2.30
N GLU A 786 -3.00 -13.07 -3.18
CA GLU A 786 -2.66 -11.65 -3.33
C GLU A 786 -3.36 -10.74 -2.30
N GLY A 787 -4.16 -11.31 -1.40
CA GLY A 787 -4.88 -10.56 -0.37
C GLY A 787 -6.14 -9.87 -0.87
N ARG A 788 -6.83 -10.44 -1.87
CA ARG A 788 -8.10 -9.90 -2.36
C ARG A 788 -9.28 -10.71 -1.83
N ILE A 789 -10.23 -10.05 -1.18
CA ILE A 789 -11.49 -10.65 -0.73
C ILE A 789 -12.42 -10.76 -1.93
N GLU A 790 -12.92 -11.98 -2.19
CA GLU A 790 -13.75 -12.29 -3.37
C GLU A 790 -13.14 -11.73 -4.67
N ARG A 791 -11.80 -11.67 -4.75
CA ARG A 791 -11.00 -11.11 -5.85
C ARG A 791 -11.18 -9.61 -6.12
N LYS A 792 -11.92 -8.88 -5.27
CA LYS A 792 -12.27 -7.47 -5.48
C LYS A 792 -11.55 -6.55 -4.49
N LEU A 793 -11.75 -6.79 -3.20
CA LEU A 793 -11.39 -5.81 -2.16
C LEU A 793 -10.05 -6.14 -1.50
N ALA A 794 -9.20 -5.13 -1.26
CA ALA A 794 -7.87 -5.29 -0.64
C ALA A 794 -7.83 -5.06 0.87
N VAL A 795 -8.96 -4.69 1.48
CA VAL A 795 -9.06 -4.36 2.91
C VAL A 795 -10.01 -5.33 3.60
N SER A 796 -9.72 -5.72 4.84
CA SER A 796 -10.55 -6.69 5.56
C SER A 796 -11.70 -6.06 6.34
N ARG A 797 -11.59 -4.78 6.66
CA ARG A 797 -12.62 -3.99 7.31
C ARG A 797 -12.84 -2.71 6.55
N SER A 798 -14.10 -2.32 6.38
CA SER A 798 -14.49 -1.07 5.73
C SER A 798 -15.85 -0.61 6.25
N LEU A 799 -16.11 0.68 6.10
CA LEU A 799 -17.46 1.24 6.12
C LEU A 799 -18.05 1.07 4.71
N GLY A 800 -19.30 0.62 4.60
CA GLY A 800 -19.92 0.34 3.30
C GLY A 800 -19.68 -1.10 2.81
N ASP A 801 -19.37 -1.27 1.53
CA ASP A 801 -19.14 -2.58 0.88
C ASP A 801 -20.25 -3.62 1.09
N PHE A 802 -21.50 -3.15 1.19
CA PHE A 802 -22.67 -4.01 1.42
C PHE A 802 -22.96 -4.98 0.27
N TRP A 803 -22.26 -4.88 -0.86
CA TRP A 803 -22.38 -5.81 -1.98
C TRP A 803 -22.08 -7.26 -1.56
N ILE A 804 -21.22 -7.47 -0.56
CA ILE A 804 -20.93 -8.79 0.03
C ILE A 804 -22.20 -9.46 0.61
N LEU A 805 -23.13 -8.66 1.13
CA LEU A 805 -24.43 -9.16 1.62
C LEU A 805 -25.32 -9.62 0.46
N SER A 806 -25.29 -8.88 -0.65
CA SER A 806 -26.19 -9.07 -1.79
C SER A 806 -25.90 -10.32 -2.60
N ASP A 807 -24.64 -10.76 -2.67
CA ASP A 807 -24.26 -12.00 -3.34
C ASP A 807 -24.67 -13.25 -2.55
N ARG A 808 -24.85 -13.14 -1.23
CA ARG A 808 -25.36 -14.25 -0.39
C ARG A 808 -26.87 -14.41 -0.43
N GLN A 809 -27.61 -13.34 -0.71
CA GLN A 809 -29.06 -13.43 -0.94
C GLN A 809 -29.43 -14.15 -2.26
N LYS A 810 -28.45 -14.40 -3.14
CA LYS A 810 -28.60 -15.19 -4.37
C LYS A 810 -28.42 -16.70 -4.14
N GLU A 811 -28.15 -17.14 -2.92
CA GLU A 811 -28.00 -18.56 -2.60
C GLU A 811 -29.35 -19.30 -2.75
N PRO A 812 -29.41 -20.40 -3.53
CA PRO A 812 -30.66 -21.04 -3.92
C PRO A 812 -31.50 -21.62 -2.78
N ASN A 813 -30.96 -21.72 -1.55
CA ASN A 813 -31.64 -22.32 -0.40
C ASN A 813 -31.75 -21.43 0.86
N LYS A 814 -31.50 -20.12 0.78
CA LYS A 814 -31.80 -19.20 1.89
C LYS A 814 -32.39 -17.89 1.38
N LYS A 815 -33.71 -17.87 1.17
CA LYS A 815 -34.46 -16.61 1.24
C LYS A 815 -34.39 -16.11 2.70
N LEU A 816 -33.40 -15.28 3.02
CA LEU A 816 -33.55 -14.38 4.17
C LEU A 816 -34.69 -13.42 3.82
N SER A 817 -35.84 -13.57 4.48
CA SER A 817 -36.92 -12.59 4.37
C SER A 817 -36.39 -11.24 4.85
N GLN A 818 -36.74 -10.16 4.14
CA GLN A 818 -36.44 -8.78 4.58
C GLN A 818 -37.02 -8.47 5.97
N GLU A 819 -37.99 -9.25 6.44
CA GLU A 819 -38.55 -9.17 7.79
C GLU A 819 -37.60 -9.73 8.86
N ASN A 820 -36.86 -10.82 8.58
CA ASN A 820 -35.91 -11.38 9.55
C ASN A 820 -34.76 -10.41 9.84
N LEU A 821 -34.24 -9.72 8.81
CA LEU A 821 -33.23 -8.65 8.98
C LEU A 821 -33.77 -7.44 9.75
N LYS A 822 -35.02 -7.04 9.52
CA LYS A 822 -35.66 -5.93 10.25
C LYS A 822 -36.00 -6.31 11.70
N SER A 823 -36.21 -7.59 12.01
CA SER A 823 -36.46 -8.07 13.37
C SER A 823 -35.18 -8.15 14.22
N LEU A 824 -34.05 -8.53 13.61
CA LEU A 824 -32.74 -8.59 14.28
C LEU A 824 -32.16 -7.21 14.63
N LEU A 825 -32.57 -6.15 13.93
CA LEU A 825 -32.09 -4.77 14.09
C LEU A 825 -33.02 -3.87 14.94
N LYS A 826 -34.10 -4.42 15.52
CA LYS A 826 -35.16 -3.63 16.19
C LYS A 826 -35.25 -3.79 17.72
N SER A 827 -34.43 -4.60 18.38
CA SER A 827 -34.47 -4.69 19.84
C SER A 827 -33.83 -3.46 20.49
N LYS A 828 -34.66 -2.61 21.10
CA LYS A 828 -34.22 -1.49 21.94
C LYS A 828 -33.66 -2.00 23.28
N PRO A 829 -32.67 -1.31 23.87
CA PRO A 829 -32.10 -1.68 25.16
C PRO A 829 -33.09 -1.36 26.29
N SER A 830 -33.23 -2.29 27.24
CA SER A 830 -33.79 -2.00 28.56
C SER A 830 -32.68 -2.07 29.60
N ASP A 831 -32.77 -1.15 30.55
CA ASP A 831 -31.75 -0.69 31.48
C ASP A 831 -31.04 -1.78 32.27
N CYS A 832 -29.72 -1.63 32.46
CA CYS A 832 -29.07 -2.15 33.66
C CYS A 832 -27.88 -1.28 34.06
N ASN A 833 -28.05 -0.62 35.22
CA ASN A 833 -27.03 0.05 35.99
C ASN A 833 -26.62 -0.88 37.14
N GLN A 834 -25.34 -0.82 37.52
CA GLN A 834 -24.69 -1.22 38.79
C GLN A 834 -24.01 -2.60 38.91
N THR A 835 -22.68 -2.53 38.73
CA THR A 835 -21.56 -3.02 39.57
C THR A 835 -21.47 -4.48 40.05
N ASN A 836 -20.35 -5.10 39.64
CA ASN A 836 -19.71 -6.32 40.14
C ASN A 836 -19.81 -6.55 41.66
N HIS A 837 -20.42 -7.68 42.03
CA HIS A 837 -19.76 -8.67 42.87
C HIS A 837 -20.14 -10.09 42.40
N LYS A 838 -19.10 -10.89 42.11
CA LYS A 838 -19.08 -12.34 41.85
C LYS A 838 -19.76 -12.82 40.56
N GLU A 839 -18.90 -13.08 39.58
CA GLU A 839 -19.16 -13.75 38.30
C GLU A 839 -19.96 -15.05 38.48
N SER A 840 -21.06 -15.17 37.73
CA SER A 840 -21.80 -16.41 37.51
C SER A 840 -21.80 -16.75 35.99
N PRO A 841 -22.08 -18.00 35.59
CA PRO A 841 -21.92 -18.47 34.21
C PRO A 841 -22.90 -17.89 33.18
N GLU A 842 -23.77 -16.96 33.57
CA GLU A 842 -24.76 -16.31 32.68
C GLU A 842 -24.20 -15.05 31.98
N ASP A 843 -23.06 -14.50 32.43
CA ASP A 843 -22.45 -13.29 31.84
C ASP A 843 -21.64 -13.55 30.56
N ALA A 844 -21.24 -14.80 30.30
CA ALA A 844 -20.60 -15.18 29.03
C ALA A 844 -21.58 -15.14 27.84
N GLN A 845 -22.90 -15.19 28.11
CA GLN A 845 -23.93 -15.37 27.09
C GLN A 845 -24.41 -14.05 26.46
N ASN A 846 -24.14 -12.89 27.09
CA ASN A 846 -24.53 -11.57 26.58
C ASN A 846 -23.49 -10.90 25.67
N CYS A 847 -22.21 -11.29 25.74
CA CYS A 847 -21.19 -10.88 24.76
C CYS A 847 -21.34 -11.64 23.43
N GLU A 848 -21.80 -12.90 23.47
CA GLU A 848 -21.99 -13.73 22.28
C GLU A 848 -23.12 -13.21 21.36
N ASN A 849 -24.14 -12.54 21.92
CA ASN A 849 -25.29 -12.05 21.15
C ASN A 849 -25.01 -10.75 20.34
N PHE A 850 -24.01 -9.95 20.72
CA PHE A 850 -23.61 -8.75 19.95
C PHE A 850 -22.71 -9.11 18.76
N GLU A 851 -21.86 -10.13 18.89
CA GLU A 851 -21.06 -10.66 17.77
C GLU A 851 -21.92 -11.30 16.68
N GLU A 852 -23.14 -11.78 17.00
CA GLU A 852 -24.07 -12.30 16.00
C GLU A 852 -24.55 -11.26 14.98
N GLN A 853 -24.66 -9.99 15.37
CA GLN A 853 -25.13 -8.90 14.48
C GLN A 853 -24.10 -8.55 13.40
N CYS A 854 -22.82 -8.85 13.61
CA CYS A 854 -21.72 -8.60 12.66
C CYS A 854 -21.40 -9.78 11.73
N LYS A 855 -22.10 -10.92 11.83
CA LYS A 855 -21.79 -12.17 11.08
C LYS A 855 -21.89 -12.07 9.55
N PHE A 856 -22.27 -10.92 8.99
CA PHE A 856 -22.45 -10.78 7.53
C PHE A 856 -21.81 -9.53 6.90
N CYS A 857 -21.07 -8.69 7.65
CA CYS A 857 -20.43 -7.48 7.11
C CYS A 857 -18.90 -7.51 7.29
N LEU A 858 -18.16 -6.79 6.44
CA LEU A 858 -16.73 -6.52 6.66
C LEU A 858 -16.51 -5.59 7.85
N PHE A 859 -17.50 -4.76 8.16
CA PHE A 859 -17.49 -3.88 9.31
C PHE A 859 -17.40 -4.67 10.62
N VAL A 860 -16.45 -4.27 11.46
CA VAL A 860 -16.31 -4.71 12.84
C VAL A 860 -16.19 -3.43 13.65
N SER A 861 -16.89 -3.36 14.80
CA SER A 861 -16.77 -2.21 15.70
C SER A 861 -15.28 -1.97 16.01
N PRO A 862 -14.77 -0.75 15.78
CA PRO A 862 -13.34 -0.51 15.93
C PRO A 862 -12.91 -0.48 17.39
N GLU A 863 -11.69 -0.92 17.64
CA GLU A 863 -11.02 -0.72 18.92
C GLU A 863 -10.56 0.75 19.02
N VAL A 864 -10.73 1.36 20.19
CA VAL A 864 -10.29 2.73 20.47
C VAL A 864 -8.99 2.68 21.27
N THR A 865 -7.93 3.21 20.68
CA THR A 865 -6.66 3.42 21.40
C THR A 865 -6.69 4.81 22.05
N VAL A 866 -6.32 4.89 23.33
CA VAL A 866 -6.33 6.15 24.09
C VAL A 866 -4.94 6.46 24.62
N PHE A 867 -4.53 7.72 24.54
CA PHE A 867 -3.33 8.21 25.23
C PHE A 867 -3.52 9.66 25.71
N ASP A 868 -2.80 10.01 26.77
CA ASP A 868 -2.71 11.37 27.26
C ASP A 868 -1.63 12.12 26.47
N ILE A 869 -1.92 13.37 26.09
CA ILE A 869 -0.95 14.23 25.39
C ILE A 869 0.05 14.77 26.42
N GLU A 870 1.30 14.35 26.29
CA GLU A 870 2.41 14.65 27.18
C GLU A 870 3.33 15.73 26.58
N ASN A 871 4.20 16.31 27.40
CA ASN A 871 5.08 17.41 26.96
C ASN A 871 6.17 16.98 25.96
N ASP A 872 6.48 15.69 25.91
CA ASP A 872 7.43 15.11 24.96
C ASP A 872 6.76 14.65 23.67
N ASP A 873 5.43 14.74 23.55
CA ASP A 873 4.75 14.50 22.29
C ASP A 873 5.00 15.63 21.29
N ILE A 874 5.48 15.25 20.11
CA ILE A 874 5.61 16.14 18.97
C ILE A 874 4.22 16.33 18.33
N GLY A 875 3.51 15.23 18.12
CA GLY A 875 2.27 15.25 17.36
C GLY A 875 1.78 13.88 16.87
N ILE A 876 0.77 13.90 16.00
CA ILE A 876 0.24 12.73 15.30
C ILE A 876 0.26 12.92 13.78
N ILE A 877 0.29 11.80 13.06
CA ILE A 877 0.09 11.75 11.61
C ILE A 877 -1.07 10.81 11.34
N VAL A 878 -2.06 11.27 10.59
CA VAL A 878 -3.21 10.52 10.10
C VAL A 878 -3.08 10.47 8.58
N ALA A 879 -3.07 9.29 7.97
CA ALA A 879 -2.96 9.18 6.51
C ALA A 879 -3.61 7.90 5.96
N CYS A 880 -3.96 7.93 4.67
CA CYS A 880 -4.41 6.76 3.92
C CYS A 880 -3.25 5.82 3.55
N ASP A 881 -3.59 4.65 3.00
CA ASP A 881 -2.62 3.62 2.60
C ASP A 881 -1.62 4.10 1.53
N GLY A 882 -2.01 5.05 0.67
CA GLY A 882 -1.12 5.65 -0.32
C GLY A 882 0.15 6.28 0.26
N LEU A 883 0.14 6.72 1.53
CA LEU A 883 1.36 7.10 2.26
C LEU A 883 2.11 5.86 2.76
N TRP A 884 1.39 4.98 3.45
CA TRP A 884 1.94 3.90 4.26
C TRP A 884 2.46 2.69 3.46
N ASP A 885 2.08 2.58 2.19
CA ASP A 885 2.57 1.57 1.26
C ASP A 885 4.05 1.78 0.90
N VAL A 886 4.55 3.01 1.03
CA VAL A 886 5.90 3.39 0.61
C VAL A 886 6.72 4.08 1.70
N ILE A 887 6.07 4.58 2.76
CA ILE A 887 6.74 5.24 3.90
C ILE A 887 6.52 4.44 5.18
N THR A 888 7.60 4.16 5.92
CA THR A 888 7.55 3.51 7.24
C THR A 888 7.13 4.47 8.35
N ASP A 889 6.67 3.94 9.47
CA ASP A 889 6.27 4.76 10.64
C ASP A 889 7.45 5.59 11.15
N GLU A 890 8.66 5.03 11.12
CA GLU A 890 9.89 5.70 11.54
C GLU A 890 10.24 6.85 10.59
N GLN A 891 10.19 6.63 9.27
CA GLN A 891 10.39 7.69 8.28
C GLN A 891 9.40 8.84 8.50
N ALA A 892 8.12 8.49 8.68
CA ALA A 892 7.08 9.48 8.83
C ALA A 892 7.25 10.31 10.11
N GLY A 893 7.59 9.67 11.23
CA GLY A 893 7.84 10.37 12.49
C GLY A 893 9.10 11.22 12.46
N ILE A 894 10.17 10.78 11.78
CA ILE A 894 11.37 11.61 11.56
C ILE A 894 10.99 12.87 10.78
N ILE A 895 10.22 12.73 9.70
CA ILE A 895 9.76 13.89 8.89
C ILE A 895 8.93 14.86 9.75
N LEU A 896 7.97 14.36 10.53
CA LEU A 896 7.19 15.21 11.43
C LEU A 896 8.10 15.93 12.46
N SER A 897 9.07 15.22 13.05
CA SER A 897 9.98 15.78 14.07
C SER A 897 10.92 16.85 13.53
N GLN A 898 11.33 16.75 12.27
CA GLN A 898 12.26 17.67 11.60
C GLN A 898 11.55 18.82 10.90
N SER A 899 10.23 18.76 10.75
CA SER A 899 9.47 19.79 10.06
C SER A 899 9.30 21.05 10.92
N HIS A 900 9.17 22.19 10.25
CA HIS A 900 8.99 23.48 10.90
C HIS A 900 7.53 23.72 11.26
N THR A 901 6.62 23.29 10.37
CA THR A 901 5.16 23.40 10.55
C THR A 901 4.48 22.06 10.30
N ALA A 902 3.21 21.94 10.71
CA ALA A 902 2.43 20.75 10.39
C ALA A 902 2.25 20.59 8.86
N VAL A 903 1.96 21.67 8.13
CA VAL A 903 1.81 21.60 6.66
C VAL A 903 3.10 21.18 5.96
N ASP A 904 4.23 21.68 6.44
CA ASP A 904 5.56 21.26 5.97
C ASP A 904 5.69 19.72 6.05
N ALA A 905 5.39 19.16 7.22
CA ALA A 905 5.38 17.71 7.41
C ALA A 905 4.41 16.99 6.45
N ALA A 906 3.17 17.45 6.32
CA ALA A 906 2.17 16.81 5.44
C ALA A 906 2.58 16.85 3.96
N VAL A 907 3.15 17.95 3.49
CA VAL A 907 3.67 18.10 2.12
C VAL A 907 4.86 17.18 1.89
N LYS A 908 5.85 17.18 2.80
CA LYS A 908 7.02 16.29 2.71
C LYS A 908 6.63 14.82 2.67
N LEU A 909 5.72 14.41 3.54
CA LEU A 909 5.22 13.03 3.60
C LEU A 909 4.55 12.63 2.29
N LYS A 910 3.61 13.44 1.81
CA LYS A 910 2.92 13.19 0.53
C LYS A 910 3.90 13.14 -0.65
N ASN A 911 4.78 14.14 -0.77
CA ASN A 911 5.72 14.25 -1.89
C ASN A 911 6.73 13.10 -1.86
N LEU A 912 7.21 12.71 -0.67
CA LEU A 912 8.07 11.56 -0.52
C LEU A 912 7.35 10.26 -0.93
N ALA A 913 6.09 10.08 -0.53
CA ALA A 913 5.35 8.88 -0.93
C ALA A 913 5.13 8.81 -2.45
N TYR A 914 4.77 9.93 -3.07
CA TYR A 914 4.68 10.02 -4.52
C TYR A 914 6.04 9.74 -5.20
N ALA A 915 7.14 10.32 -4.68
CA ALA A 915 8.48 10.12 -5.21
C ALA A 915 8.98 8.67 -5.06
N LEU A 916 8.56 7.98 -3.99
CA LEU A 916 8.81 6.55 -3.78
C LEU A 916 7.89 5.66 -4.64
N GLY A 917 7.05 6.25 -5.48
CA GLY A 917 6.27 5.55 -6.50
C GLY A 917 4.90 5.08 -6.02
N SER A 918 4.33 5.71 -4.99
CA SER A 918 2.94 5.46 -4.62
C SER A 918 2.02 5.78 -5.80
N LYS A 919 1.11 4.83 -6.09
CA LYS A 919 0.15 4.91 -7.20
C LYS A 919 -1.28 5.14 -6.74
N ASP A 920 -1.51 5.10 -5.43
CA ASP A 920 -2.83 5.37 -4.86
C ASP A 920 -3.06 6.87 -4.64
N ASN A 921 -4.28 7.25 -4.29
CA ASN A 921 -4.52 8.57 -3.72
C ASN A 921 -3.72 8.69 -2.42
N ILE A 922 -3.13 9.86 -2.21
CA ILE A 922 -2.32 10.13 -1.02
C ILE A 922 -2.98 11.28 -0.29
N SER A 923 -3.47 11.02 0.91
CA SER A 923 -4.04 11.99 1.84
C SER A 923 -3.26 11.94 3.13
N VAL A 924 -2.66 13.07 3.54
CA VAL A 924 -1.86 13.18 4.75
C VAL A 924 -2.35 14.34 5.60
N LEU A 925 -2.66 14.07 6.86
CA LEU A 925 -2.97 15.04 7.88
C LEU A 925 -1.95 14.91 9.02
N THR A 926 -1.36 16.01 9.42
CA THR A 926 -0.39 16.09 10.52
C THR A 926 -0.90 17.06 11.57
N VAL A 927 -0.69 16.75 12.85
CA VAL A 927 -1.05 17.61 13.97
C VAL A 927 0.16 17.73 14.87
N LEU A 928 0.61 18.94 15.16
CA LEU A 928 1.62 19.23 16.17
C LEU A 928 0.94 19.65 17.48
N PHE A 929 1.30 18.98 18.58
CA PHE A 929 0.76 19.26 19.92
C PHE A 929 1.47 20.40 20.65
N GLN A 930 2.68 20.72 20.21
CA GLN A 930 3.44 21.87 20.67
C GLN A 930 3.94 22.63 19.45
N PRO A 931 3.12 23.51 18.85
CA PRO A 931 3.60 24.35 17.76
C PRO A 931 4.80 25.17 18.23
N LYS A 932 5.87 25.22 17.42
CA LYS A 932 7.06 26.03 17.74
C LYS A 932 6.61 27.49 17.96
N PRO A 933 7.07 28.18 19.02
CA PRO A 933 6.55 29.49 19.43
C PRO A 933 6.73 30.58 18.36
N GLU A 934 7.73 30.45 17.50
CA GLU A 934 7.89 31.30 16.31
C GLU A 934 6.66 31.25 15.40
N PHE A 935 5.92 30.14 15.38
CA PHE A 935 4.76 29.89 14.52
C PHE A 935 3.38 29.95 15.17
N SER A 936 3.30 30.12 16.48
CA SER A 936 2.04 30.25 17.21
C SER A 936 1.33 31.60 17.03
N GLY A 937 1.84 32.49 16.18
CA GLY A 937 1.30 33.82 15.90
C GLY A 937 1.20 34.22 14.42
N PHE A 938 1.38 33.30 13.46
CA PHE A 938 1.38 33.64 12.03
C PHE A 938 -0.01 33.98 11.48
N SER A 939 -0.40 35.24 11.66
CA SER A 939 -1.26 35.98 10.72
C SER A 939 -0.43 36.33 9.46
N PRO A 940 -1.01 36.41 8.25
CA PRO A 940 -0.30 36.55 6.96
C PRO A 940 0.54 37.82 6.73
N VAL A 941 0.98 38.54 7.77
CA VAL A 941 1.62 39.86 7.62
C VAL A 941 3.03 39.96 8.19
N ASN A 942 3.49 39.14 9.14
CA ASN A 942 4.80 39.40 9.78
C ASN A 942 5.76 38.21 9.67
N LEU A 943 6.58 38.19 8.61
CA LEU A 943 7.77 37.34 8.51
C LEU A 943 8.88 38.10 7.77
N ILE A 944 9.24 39.29 8.26
CA ILE A 944 10.39 40.08 7.76
C ILE A 944 11.43 40.42 8.85
N GLU A 945 11.20 40.23 10.16
CA GLU A 945 12.15 40.76 11.17
C GLU A 945 12.78 39.73 12.14
N ALA A 946 12.65 38.42 11.95
CA ALA A 946 13.18 37.43 12.91
C ALA A 946 14.49 36.72 12.50
N LEU A 947 15.23 37.22 11.49
CA LEU A 947 16.53 36.65 11.08
C LEU A 947 17.61 37.71 10.79
N SER A 948 17.52 38.87 11.44
CA SER A 948 18.53 39.93 11.32
C SER A 948 18.83 40.57 12.67
N GLU A 949 19.43 39.83 13.60
CA GLU A 949 20.25 40.40 14.67
C GLU A 949 21.45 39.47 14.89
N ASP A 950 22.64 40.10 14.92
CA ASP A 950 23.95 39.64 15.43
C ASP A 950 24.72 38.62 14.54
N GLU A 951 25.93 38.86 14.02
CA GLU A 951 27.01 39.84 14.29
C GLU A 951 27.77 40.11 12.97
N ASP A 952 28.04 41.40 12.69
CA ASP A 952 29.14 41.83 11.84
C ASP A 952 30.45 41.51 12.56
N ASP A 953 31.40 40.86 11.87
CA ASP A 953 32.83 41.04 12.12
C ASP A 953 33.60 40.70 10.83
N GLU A 954 34.06 41.76 10.17
CA GLU A 954 35.18 41.72 9.23
C GLU A 954 36.47 41.42 10.02
N ASP A 955 37.25 40.42 9.61
CA ASP A 955 38.66 40.62 9.24
C ASP A 955 39.37 39.30 8.88
N ASP A 956 40.21 39.42 7.85
CA ASP A 956 41.21 38.46 7.40
C ASP A 956 42.24 38.16 8.52
N ASP A 957 42.56 36.89 8.79
CA ASP A 957 43.91 36.36 8.58
C ASP A 957 44.08 34.87 8.93
N PHE A 958 44.99 34.27 8.19
CA PHE A 958 45.42 32.87 8.22
C PHE A 958 46.44 32.62 9.36
N ILE A 959 46.40 31.48 10.09
CA ILE A 959 47.54 30.65 10.62
C ILE A 959 47.01 29.48 11.51
N PRO A 960 47.70 28.30 11.59
CA PRO A 960 47.12 26.97 11.85
C PRO A 960 47.37 26.42 13.30
N PRO A 961 47.01 25.16 13.65
CA PRO A 961 46.55 24.79 14.99
C PRO A 961 47.64 24.29 15.95
N ALA A 962 47.57 24.70 17.22
CA ALA A 962 48.17 23.96 18.34
C ALA A 962 47.59 24.34 19.72
N ALA A 963 47.51 23.31 20.57
CA ALA A 963 47.57 23.33 22.04
C ALA A 963 46.28 23.48 22.88
N LEU A 964 45.91 22.33 23.47
CA LEU A 964 45.25 22.14 24.77
C LEU A 964 45.69 23.15 25.86
N HIS A 965 44.72 23.74 26.59
CA HIS A 965 44.37 23.45 28.00
C HIS A 965 43.61 24.61 28.68
N LYS A 966 42.54 24.23 29.42
CA LYS A 966 41.98 24.89 30.63
C LYS A 966 41.32 26.27 30.49
N MET A 967 40.04 26.33 30.91
CA MET A 967 39.40 27.28 31.85
C MET A 967 37.92 27.49 31.45
N SER A 968 36.97 26.85 32.14
CA SER A 968 36.26 27.30 33.34
C SER A 968 35.01 28.14 33.03
N LEU A 969 33.84 27.55 33.26
CA LEU A 969 32.51 28.19 33.31
C LEU A 969 32.48 29.37 34.30
N PRO A 970 31.76 30.46 33.98
CA PRO A 970 31.17 31.36 34.97
C PRO A 970 29.62 31.30 34.97
N PRO A 971 28.97 31.84 36.02
CA PRO A 971 27.79 31.23 36.64
C PRO A 971 26.44 31.87 36.29
N MET A 972 25.39 31.09 36.52
CA MET A 972 24.02 31.54 36.74
C MET A 972 23.95 32.75 37.70
N ARG A 973 23.18 33.78 37.32
CA ARG A 973 22.57 34.71 38.26
C ARG A 973 21.06 34.75 38.05
N ALA A 974 20.37 34.39 39.13
CA ALA A 974 18.97 34.62 39.39
C ALA A 974 18.72 36.07 39.84
N ASN A 975 17.45 36.48 39.75
CA ASN A 975 16.72 37.62 40.35
C ASN A 975 16.11 38.55 39.29
N MET A 976 14.87 39.02 39.37
CA MET A 976 13.74 38.82 40.28
C MET A 976 12.51 39.51 39.65
N LEU A 977 11.35 38.85 39.80
CA LEU A 977 9.98 39.36 39.99
C LEU A 977 9.65 40.84 39.64
N ALA A 978 8.73 40.99 38.68
CA ALA A 978 7.43 41.67 38.84
C ALA A 978 6.43 41.04 37.86
#